data_AF-D9VJR6-F1
#
_entry.id   AF-D9VJR6-F1
#
_cell.length_a   1.000
_cell.length_b   1.000
_cell.length_c   1.000
_cell.angle_alpha   90.00
_cell.angle_beta   90.00
_cell.angle_gamma   90.00
#
_symmetry.space_group_name_H-M   'P 1'
#
loop_
_entity.id
_entity.type
_entity.pdbx_description
1 polymer ?
#
loop_
_entity_poly.entity_id
_entity_poly.type
_entity_poly.pdbx_seq_one_letter_code
_entity_poly.pdbx_strand_id
1 'polypeptide(L)'
;MKAVVMAGGEGTRLRPMTSSMPKPLLPVVNRPIMEHVLRLLKRHGLSETVVTVQFLASLVKNYFGDGEELGMELTYANEEKPLGTAGSVKNAEEALKDDTFLVISGDALTDFDLTDLINFHKEKGALVTVCLTRVPNPLEFGITIVDEEGKVERFLEKPTWGQVFSDTINTGIYVMEPEIFDYVDPDVSVDWSGDVFPQLMKEGRPIFGYVAEGYWEDVGTHASYVKAQADVLEGKVQVDMDGFEISPGVWIAEGAEVSPDAVLRGPLYVGDYAKVEAGVELREHTVVGSNVVVKSGAFLHKAVVHDNVYIGPHSNLRGCVIGKNTDIMRAARIEDGAVIGDECLVGEESIIQGNVRVYPFKTIEAGAFVNTSVIWESRGQAHLFGARGVSGILNVEITPELVVKLAGAYATMLKKGAIVTTARDHSRGARALKRAVISALQASAIDVRDLENVPLPVARQQTARGAAGGIMIRTSPGVPDSVDIMFLDERGADLSQAQQRKLDRVYARQEYRRAFPGEIGDLQFPSSVFDSYTGSLLRRVDTTGIADAGLKVVVDASNGSAGLVLPSLLGRLGVDALTINPGLDESRPTETRESRRAGLVRLGEIVASARAAFGVRFDPVGERISLVDERGRIIEDDRALLVLLDLVAAEKRSGKVALPVTTTRVAEQVAAYHGTQVEWTTTSPDDLTRVGREETTIFGGDGRGGFIVPEFSSVFDGSAAFVQLIGLVARTQLTLSQIDARIPRAHVLKRDVPTPWAAKGLVMRRVVEAAGDRQVDTTDGVRVVEADGRWALVLPDPAEAVTHLWAEGPDDASAQALLDEWGAAVDGAGQH
;
A
#
# COMPACT_ATOMS: atom_id res chain seq x y z
N MET A 1 -14.39 -42.16 -23.61
CA MET A 1 -13.03 -41.60 -23.70
C MET A 1 -12.97 -40.30 -22.91
N LYS A 2 -12.10 -40.27 -21.90
CA LYS A 2 -11.82 -39.10 -21.07
C LYS A 2 -10.53 -38.42 -21.53
N ALA A 3 -10.31 -37.18 -21.10
CA ALA A 3 -9.04 -36.49 -21.27
C ALA A 3 -8.35 -36.21 -19.92
N VAL A 4 -7.05 -35.99 -19.94
CA VAL A 4 -6.26 -35.46 -18.83
C VAL A 4 -5.45 -34.26 -19.29
N VAL A 5 -5.62 -33.13 -18.59
CA VAL A 5 -4.91 -31.88 -18.84
C VAL A 5 -3.83 -31.70 -17.78
N MET A 6 -2.57 -31.65 -18.20
CA MET A 6 -1.43 -31.46 -17.31
C MET A 6 -1.24 -29.98 -16.99
N ALA A 7 -1.50 -29.57 -15.75
CA ALA A 7 -1.51 -28.18 -15.31
C ALA A 7 -0.61 -27.92 -14.07
N GLY A 8 0.34 -28.82 -13.78
CA GLY A 8 1.17 -28.80 -12.56
C GLY A 8 2.45 -27.94 -12.61
N GLY A 9 2.85 -27.40 -13.76
CA GLY A 9 4.16 -26.73 -13.90
C GLY A 9 4.29 -25.35 -13.23
N GLU A 10 5.44 -25.07 -12.60
CA GLU A 10 5.73 -23.78 -11.94
C GLU A 10 5.92 -22.58 -12.89
N GLY A 11 6.14 -22.82 -14.19
CA GLY A 11 6.27 -21.76 -15.20
C GLY A 11 7.43 -20.77 -14.97
N THR A 12 8.55 -21.21 -14.38
CA THR A 12 9.66 -20.33 -13.94
C THR A 12 10.25 -19.43 -15.04
N ARG A 13 10.27 -19.88 -16.30
CA ARG A 13 10.76 -19.11 -17.47
C ARG A 13 9.90 -17.89 -17.82
N LEU A 14 8.63 -17.89 -17.39
CA LEU A 14 7.64 -16.83 -17.60
C LEU A 14 7.54 -15.87 -16.41
N ARG A 15 8.39 -16.01 -15.39
CA ARG A 15 8.47 -15.02 -14.31
C ARG A 15 8.94 -13.68 -14.89
N PRO A 16 8.28 -12.55 -14.53
CA PRO A 16 7.44 -12.39 -13.34
C PRO A 16 5.93 -12.69 -13.49
N MET A 17 5.41 -12.97 -14.67
CA MET A 17 3.96 -13.19 -14.88
C MET A 17 3.44 -14.41 -14.09
N THR A 18 4.27 -15.45 -13.98
CA THR A 18 3.93 -16.67 -13.23
C THR A 18 4.30 -16.62 -11.74
N SER A 19 4.65 -15.44 -11.21
CA SER A 19 4.94 -15.28 -9.78
C SER A 19 3.67 -15.25 -8.92
N SER A 20 2.56 -14.80 -9.47
CA SER A 20 1.25 -14.59 -8.81
C SER A 20 0.12 -15.42 -9.43
N MET A 21 0.40 -16.14 -10.52
CA MET A 21 -0.58 -16.91 -11.29
C MET A 21 0.05 -18.18 -11.88
N PRO A 22 -0.64 -19.33 -11.91
CA PRO A 22 -0.13 -20.53 -12.56
C PRO A 22 -0.14 -20.38 -14.09
N LYS A 23 0.83 -20.99 -14.77
CA LYS A 23 1.00 -20.92 -16.25
C LYS A 23 -0.30 -21.18 -17.04
N PRO A 24 -1.13 -22.19 -16.69
CA PRO A 24 -2.38 -22.47 -17.41
C PRO A 24 -3.41 -21.34 -17.36
N LEU A 25 -3.30 -20.42 -16.40
CA LEU A 25 -4.17 -19.24 -16.26
C LEU A 25 -3.66 -17.98 -16.98
N LEU A 26 -2.45 -18.00 -17.54
CA LEU A 26 -1.98 -16.85 -18.32
C LEU A 26 -2.92 -16.59 -19.50
N PRO A 27 -3.36 -15.34 -19.73
CA PRO A 27 -4.36 -15.06 -20.75
C PRO A 27 -3.73 -14.98 -22.15
N VAL A 28 -4.32 -15.66 -23.13
CA VAL A 28 -4.09 -15.46 -24.57
C VAL A 28 -5.37 -14.91 -25.16
N VAL A 29 -5.30 -13.67 -25.67
CA VAL A 29 -6.42 -12.86 -26.13
C VAL A 29 -7.56 -12.88 -25.11
N ASN A 30 -7.22 -12.47 -23.89
CA ASN A 30 -8.11 -12.32 -22.73
C ASN A 30 -8.75 -13.60 -22.17
N ARG A 31 -8.30 -14.79 -22.59
CA ARG A 31 -8.73 -16.08 -22.02
C ARG A 31 -7.55 -16.93 -21.57
N PRO A 32 -7.63 -17.65 -20.44
CA PRO A 32 -6.59 -18.58 -20.03
C PRO A 32 -6.18 -19.57 -21.11
N ILE A 33 -4.87 -19.87 -21.22
CA ILE A 33 -4.36 -20.89 -22.17
C ILE A 33 -5.09 -22.23 -21.98
N MET A 34 -5.32 -22.64 -20.73
CA MET A 34 -6.02 -23.90 -20.46
C MET A 34 -7.48 -23.87 -20.92
N GLU A 35 -8.13 -22.69 -20.94
CA GLU A 35 -9.50 -22.58 -21.45
C GLU A 35 -9.54 -22.88 -22.95
N HIS A 36 -8.54 -22.42 -23.72
CA HIS A 36 -8.41 -22.78 -25.14
C HIS A 36 -8.25 -24.29 -25.33
N VAL A 37 -7.45 -24.95 -24.48
CA VAL A 37 -7.28 -26.41 -24.48
C VAL A 37 -8.58 -27.14 -24.17
N LEU A 38 -9.30 -26.72 -23.12
CA LEU A 38 -10.57 -27.33 -22.73
C LEU A 38 -11.65 -27.18 -23.81
N ARG A 39 -11.71 -26.01 -24.47
CA ARG A 39 -12.61 -25.78 -25.60
C ARG A 39 -12.27 -26.64 -26.82
N LEU A 40 -10.97 -26.85 -27.11
CA LEU A 40 -10.53 -27.78 -28.14
C LEU A 40 -10.98 -29.21 -27.83
N LEU A 41 -10.76 -29.69 -26.60
CA LEU A 41 -11.20 -31.01 -26.15
C LEU A 41 -12.71 -31.18 -26.32
N LYS A 42 -13.49 -30.19 -25.87
CA LYS A 42 -14.95 -30.18 -26.01
C LYS A 42 -15.38 -30.21 -27.49
N ARG A 43 -14.72 -29.46 -28.37
CA ARG A 43 -15.00 -29.43 -29.82
C ARG A 43 -14.83 -30.81 -30.45
N HIS A 44 -13.90 -31.64 -29.95
CA HIS A 44 -13.68 -33.02 -30.38
C HIS A 44 -14.43 -34.07 -29.54
N GLY A 45 -15.41 -33.66 -28.74
CA GLY A 45 -16.30 -34.57 -28.01
C GLY A 45 -15.75 -35.12 -26.68
N LEU A 46 -14.63 -34.57 -26.19
CA LEU A 46 -14.04 -34.94 -24.90
C LEU A 46 -14.55 -33.99 -23.81
N SER A 47 -15.74 -34.25 -23.26
CA SER A 47 -16.37 -33.40 -22.25
C SER A 47 -16.02 -33.76 -20.80
N GLU A 48 -15.48 -34.95 -20.54
CA GLU A 48 -15.02 -35.39 -19.23
C GLU A 48 -13.49 -35.29 -19.16
N THR A 49 -12.97 -34.43 -18.28
CA THR A 49 -11.53 -34.14 -18.20
C THR A 49 -11.03 -34.15 -16.76
N VAL A 50 -9.88 -34.79 -16.53
CA VAL A 50 -9.14 -34.72 -15.28
C VAL A 50 -8.02 -33.70 -15.42
N VAL A 51 -7.92 -32.74 -14.51
CA VAL A 51 -6.85 -31.74 -14.51
C VAL A 51 -5.84 -32.08 -13.41
N THR A 52 -4.59 -32.34 -13.78
CA THR A 52 -3.54 -32.59 -12.80
C THR A 52 -2.93 -31.26 -12.37
N VAL A 53 -3.00 -30.95 -11.08
CA VAL A 53 -2.65 -29.63 -10.53
C VAL A 53 -1.68 -29.76 -9.36
N GLN A 54 -0.73 -28.82 -9.29
CA GLN A 54 0.25 -28.75 -8.21
C GLN A 54 0.43 -27.30 -7.78
N PHE A 55 1.20 -26.52 -8.56
CA PHE A 55 1.50 -25.12 -8.24
C PHE A 55 0.25 -24.25 -8.33
N LEU A 56 -0.06 -23.53 -7.24
CA LEU A 56 -1.26 -22.67 -7.13
C LEU A 56 -2.57 -23.36 -7.57
N ALA A 57 -2.69 -24.67 -7.29
CA ALA A 57 -3.84 -25.50 -7.69
C ALA A 57 -5.21 -24.90 -7.32
N SER A 58 -5.29 -24.18 -6.20
CA SER A 58 -6.53 -23.50 -5.78
C SER A 58 -6.99 -22.43 -6.78
N LEU A 59 -6.08 -21.71 -7.43
CA LEU A 59 -6.46 -20.70 -8.42
C LEU A 59 -7.07 -21.34 -9.67
N VAL A 60 -6.50 -22.45 -10.14
CA VAL A 60 -7.05 -23.20 -11.28
C VAL A 60 -8.45 -23.73 -10.95
N LYS A 61 -8.62 -24.35 -9.78
CA LYS A 61 -9.92 -24.86 -9.32
C LYS A 61 -10.96 -23.76 -9.14
N ASN A 62 -10.56 -22.62 -8.59
CA ASN A 62 -11.47 -21.50 -8.37
C ASN A 62 -11.94 -20.86 -9.68
N TYR A 63 -11.09 -20.84 -10.71
CA TYR A 63 -11.44 -20.28 -12.01
C TYR A 63 -12.34 -21.23 -12.80
N PHE A 64 -11.96 -22.50 -12.93
CA PHE A 64 -12.67 -23.45 -13.81
C PHE A 64 -13.81 -24.21 -13.12
N GLY A 65 -13.90 -24.15 -11.79
CA GLY A 65 -14.94 -24.85 -11.04
C GLY A 65 -14.95 -26.35 -11.33
N ASP A 66 -16.14 -26.92 -11.48
CA ASP A 66 -16.37 -28.30 -11.95
C ASP A 66 -16.54 -28.40 -13.47
N GLY A 67 -16.31 -27.31 -14.22
CA GLY A 67 -16.46 -27.27 -15.67
C GLY A 67 -17.86 -26.93 -16.19
N GLU A 68 -18.85 -26.72 -15.31
CA GLU A 68 -20.24 -26.48 -15.73
C GLU A 68 -20.37 -25.27 -16.68
N GLU A 69 -19.65 -24.17 -16.41
CA GLU A 69 -19.64 -22.97 -17.25
C GLU A 69 -19.05 -23.22 -18.66
N LEU A 70 -18.15 -24.19 -18.78
CA LEU A 70 -17.59 -24.64 -20.06
C LEU A 70 -18.45 -25.72 -20.70
N GLY A 71 -19.52 -26.19 -20.06
CA GLY A 71 -20.32 -27.35 -20.46
C GLY A 71 -19.48 -28.63 -20.56
N MET A 72 -18.62 -28.84 -19.56
CA MET A 72 -17.74 -29.99 -19.38
C MET A 72 -17.86 -30.50 -17.94
N GLU A 73 -17.31 -31.67 -17.66
CA GLU A 73 -17.11 -32.20 -16.31
C GLU A 73 -15.62 -32.24 -16.01
N LEU A 74 -15.18 -31.43 -15.04
CA LEU A 74 -13.80 -31.33 -14.61
C LEU A 74 -13.61 -31.96 -13.22
N THR A 75 -12.67 -32.89 -13.15
CA THR A 75 -12.15 -33.43 -11.88
C THR A 75 -10.70 -33.04 -11.72
N TYR A 76 -10.19 -33.01 -10.49
CA TYR A 76 -8.82 -32.53 -10.21
C TYR A 76 -8.02 -33.56 -9.43
N ALA A 77 -6.86 -33.91 -9.97
CA ALA A 77 -5.85 -34.72 -9.29
C ALA A 77 -4.78 -33.79 -8.71
N ASN A 78 -4.75 -33.63 -7.39
CA ASN A 78 -3.76 -32.81 -6.71
C ASN A 78 -2.46 -33.59 -6.49
N GLU A 79 -1.34 -33.01 -6.90
CA GLU A 79 -0.01 -33.52 -6.60
C GLU A 79 0.57 -32.82 -5.38
N GLU A 80 1.05 -33.58 -4.39
CA GLU A 80 1.73 -33.00 -3.21
C GLU A 80 3.17 -32.58 -3.52
N LYS A 81 3.83 -33.29 -4.45
CA LYS A 81 5.19 -33.05 -4.92
C LYS A 81 5.23 -33.18 -6.45
N PRO A 82 6.19 -32.57 -7.16
CA PRO A 82 6.30 -32.74 -8.61
C PRO A 82 6.56 -34.22 -8.97
N LEU A 83 5.63 -34.84 -9.71
CA LEU A 83 5.71 -36.26 -10.10
C LEU A 83 6.22 -36.48 -11.55
N GLY A 84 6.67 -35.42 -12.23
CA GLY A 84 7.00 -35.51 -13.66
C GLY A 84 5.75 -35.71 -14.53
N THR A 85 5.92 -35.73 -15.85
CA THR A 85 4.81 -35.78 -16.80
C THR A 85 4.03 -37.10 -16.77
N ALA A 86 4.69 -38.24 -16.56
CA ALA A 86 4.05 -39.54 -16.46
C ALA A 86 3.47 -39.78 -15.05
N GLY A 87 4.23 -39.43 -14.01
CA GLY A 87 3.75 -39.57 -12.63
C GLY A 87 2.55 -38.66 -12.32
N SER A 88 2.48 -37.48 -12.94
CA SER A 88 1.33 -36.57 -12.88
C SER A 88 0.04 -37.24 -13.39
N VAL A 89 0.11 -37.92 -14.53
CA VAL A 89 -1.03 -38.64 -15.11
C VAL A 89 -1.34 -39.93 -14.33
N LYS A 90 -0.33 -40.63 -13.79
CA LYS A 90 -0.51 -41.78 -12.88
C LYS A 90 -1.29 -41.39 -11.61
N ASN A 91 -1.12 -40.16 -11.11
CA ASN A 91 -1.91 -39.63 -10.00
C ASN A 91 -3.42 -39.52 -10.31
N ALA A 92 -3.80 -39.54 -11.60
CA ALA A 92 -5.19 -39.54 -12.07
C ALA A 92 -5.70 -40.94 -12.51
N GLU A 93 -4.93 -42.01 -12.27
CA GLU A 93 -5.22 -43.38 -12.73
C GLU A 93 -6.65 -43.85 -12.39
N GLU A 94 -7.10 -43.64 -11.14
CA GLU A 94 -8.42 -44.08 -10.70
C GLU A 94 -9.57 -43.52 -11.56
N ALA A 95 -9.39 -42.34 -12.14
CA ALA A 95 -10.39 -41.71 -13.01
C ALA A 95 -10.25 -42.13 -14.49
N LEU A 96 -9.09 -42.66 -14.90
CA LEU A 96 -8.71 -42.90 -16.30
C LEU A 96 -8.63 -44.39 -16.67
N LYS A 97 -8.55 -45.30 -15.69
CA LYS A 97 -8.29 -46.74 -15.92
C LYS A 97 -9.37 -47.53 -16.66
N ASP A 98 -10.56 -46.96 -16.84
CA ASP A 98 -11.74 -47.69 -17.36
C ASP A 98 -11.86 -47.69 -18.89
N ASP A 99 -11.16 -46.80 -19.60
CA ASP A 99 -11.26 -46.62 -21.07
C ASP A 99 -9.99 -45.97 -21.62
N THR A 100 -9.77 -46.04 -22.93
CA THR A 100 -8.73 -45.25 -23.63
C THR A 100 -8.89 -43.77 -23.29
N PHE A 101 -7.79 -43.03 -23.12
CA PHE A 101 -7.81 -41.63 -22.73
C PHE A 101 -6.78 -40.77 -23.50
N LEU A 102 -7.03 -39.46 -23.54
CA LEU A 102 -6.16 -38.48 -24.20
C LEU A 102 -5.42 -37.64 -23.16
N VAL A 103 -4.12 -37.47 -23.31
CA VAL A 103 -3.27 -36.59 -22.49
C VAL A 103 -2.95 -35.34 -23.30
N ILE A 104 -3.05 -34.16 -22.70
CA ILE A 104 -2.65 -32.89 -23.30
C ILE A 104 -2.07 -31.95 -22.24
N SER A 105 -1.11 -31.11 -22.62
CA SER A 105 -0.57 -30.09 -21.72
C SER A 105 -1.51 -28.88 -21.62
N GLY A 106 -1.71 -28.35 -20.42
CA GLY A 106 -2.59 -27.19 -20.17
C GLY A 106 -2.04 -25.84 -20.64
N ASP A 107 -0.87 -25.85 -21.27
CA ASP A 107 -0.13 -24.69 -21.77
C ASP A 107 0.20 -24.78 -23.27
N ALA A 108 -0.33 -25.79 -23.97
CA ALA A 108 -0.18 -25.97 -25.41
C ALA A 108 -1.31 -25.26 -26.16
N LEU A 109 -0.98 -24.22 -26.93
CA LEU A 109 -1.94 -23.58 -27.81
C LEU A 109 -1.94 -24.29 -29.16
N THR A 110 -3.05 -24.92 -29.53
CA THR A 110 -3.15 -25.72 -30.75
C THR A 110 -4.59 -25.80 -31.27
N ASP A 111 -4.73 -26.07 -32.56
CA ASP A 111 -6.00 -26.37 -33.24
C ASP A 111 -5.96 -27.71 -33.99
N PHE A 112 -5.05 -28.62 -33.61
CA PHE A 112 -4.98 -29.97 -34.18
C PHE A 112 -6.32 -30.71 -34.08
N ASP A 113 -6.64 -31.47 -35.13
CA ASP A 113 -7.80 -32.36 -35.12
C ASP A 113 -7.53 -33.57 -34.21
N LEU A 114 -8.06 -33.51 -32.98
CA LEU A 114 -7.91 -34.58 -32.00
C LEU A 114 -8.73 -35.82 -32.38
N THR A 115 -9.78 -35.67 -33.19
CA THR A 115 -10.60 -36.80 -33.65
C THR A 115 -9.82 -37.69 -34.60
N ASP A 116 -9.06 -37.11 -35.52
CA ASP A 116 -8.19 -37.87 -36.43
C ASP A 116 -7.06 -38.60 -35.69
N LEU A 117 -6.45 -37.95 -34.69
CA LEU A 117 -5.48 -38.57 -33.80
C LEU A 117 -6.06 -39.81 -33.08
N ILE A 118 -7.28 -39.69 -32.54
CA ILE A 118 -7.97 -40.79 -31.85
C ILE A 118 -8.33 -41.92 -32.82
N ASN A 119 -8.80 -41.59 -34.03
CA ASN A 119 -9.12 -42.59 -35.06
C ASN A 119 -7.88 -43.37 -35.48
N PHE A 120 -6.76 -42.68 -35.68
CA PHE A 120 -5.48 -43.30 -36.00
C PHE A 120 -5.00 -44.25 -34.89
N HIS A 121 -5.12 -43.84 -33.62
CA HIS A 121 -4.79 -44.70 -32.48
C HIS A 121 -5.56 -46.02 -32.51
N LYS A 122 -6.88 -45.94 -32.72
CA LYS A 122 -7.77 -47.11 -32.80
C LYS A 122 -7.48 -47.99 -34.01
N GLU A 123 -7.19 -47.40 -35.16
CA GLU A 123 -6.85 -48.15 -36.38
C GLU A 123 -5.57 -48.97 -36.20
N LYS A 124 -4.56 -48.40 -35.52
CA LYS A 124 -3.26 -49.06 -35.31
C LYS A 124 -3.25 -50.06 -34.15
N GLY A 125 -4.24 -50.01 -33.26
CA GLY A 125 -4.23 -50.80 -32.03
C GLY A 125 -3.00 -50.50 -31.16
N ALA A 126 -2.62 -49.23 -31.09
CA ALA A 126 -1.44 -48.77 -30.38
C ALA A 126 -1.65 -48.82 -28.86
N LEU A 127 -0.58 -49.08 -28.10
CA LEU A 127 -0.58 -48.86 -26.65
C LEU A 127 -0.49 -47.36 -26.35
N VAL A 128 0.32 -46.64 -27.13
CA VAL A 128 0.47 -45.19 -27.10
C VAL A 128 0.57 -44.67 -28.52
N THR A 129 -0.21 -43.64 -28.83
CA THR A 129 -0.02 -42.80 -30.01
C THR A 129 0.48 -41.43 -29.59
N VAL A 130 1.67 -41.05 -30.05
CA VAL A 130 2.28 -39.75 -29.82
C VAL A 130 1.89 -38.79 -30.93
N CYS A 131 1.27 -37.67 -30.59
CA CYS A 131 1.01 -36.61 -31.55
C CYS A 131 2.32 -35.86 -31.84
N LEU A 132 2.64 -35.73 -33.12
CA LEU A 132 3.89 -35.16 -33.62
C LEU A 132 3.61 -33.94 -34.49
N THR A 133 4.55 -33.02 -34.58
CA THR A 133 4.49 -31.92 -35.54
C THR A 133 5.89 -31.59 -36.06
N ARG A 134 5.99 -30.83 -37.17
CA ARG A 134 7.27 -30.43 -37.76
C ARG A 134 7.59 -28.99 -37.39
N VAL A 135 8.78 -28.76 -36.83
CA VAL A 135 9.24 -27.42 -36.45
C VAL A 135 10.62 -27.11 -37.04
N PRO A 136 10.91 -25.86 -37.44
CA PRO A 136 12.23 -25.49 -37.96
C PRO A 136 13.37 -25.66 -36.95
N ASN A 137 13.10 -25.51 -35.65
CA ASN A 137 14.09 -25.66 -34.59
C ASN A 137 13.60 -26.67 -33.53
N PRO A 138 14.10 -27.92 -33.57
CA PRO A 138 13.62 -28.97 -32.68
C PRO A 138 14.39 -29.08 -31.34
N LEU A 139 15.38 -28.22 -31.07
CA LEU A 139 16.30 -28.39 -29.93
C LEU A 139 15.64 -28.36 -28.55
N GLU A 140 14.51 -27.66 -28.41
CA GLU A 140 13.81 -27.55 -27.12
C GLU A 140 12.88 -28.74 -26.84
N PHE A 141 12.74 -29.67 -27.79
CA PHE A 141 11.72 -30.72 -27.77
C PHE A 141 12.31 -32.12 -27.99
N GLY A 142 11.51 -33.17 -27.76
CA GLY A 142 11.87 -34.53 -28.13
C GLY A 142 11.67 -34.78 -29.63
N ILE A 143 12.69 -35.29 -30.31
CA ILE A 143 12.65 -35.61 -31.75
C ILE A 143 12.33 -37.07 -31.99
N THR A 144 11.51 -37.32 -33.02
CA THR A 144 10.96 -38.64 -33.32
C THR A 144 11.13 -38.98 -34.81
N ILE A 145 11.46 -40.25 -35.09
CA ILE A 145 11.33 -40.86 -36.42
C ILE A 145 10.24 -41.92 -36.35
N VAL A 146 9.37 -41.91 -37.35
CA VAL A 146 8.36 -42.94 -37.57
C VAL A 146 8.59 -43.61 -38.93
N ASP A 147 8.23 -44.89 -39.03
CA ASP A 147 8.20 -45.61 -40.31
C ASP A 147 6.97 -45.23 -41.17
N GLU A 148 6.82 -45.87 -42.34
CA GLU A 148 5.71 -45.64 -43.27
C GLU A 148 4.33 -45.98 -42.67
N GLU A 149 4.29 -46.86 -41.67
CA GLU A 149 3.08 -47.29 -40.99
C GLU A 149 2.78 -46.43 -39.74
N GLY A 150 3.69 -45.51 -39.41
CA GLY A 150 3.63 -44.60 -38.28
C GLY A 150 4.22 -45.15 -36.99
N LYS A 151 4.90 -46.30 -36.99
CA LYS A 151 5.50 -46.88 -35.79
C LYS A 151 6.74 -46.07 -35.40
N VAL A 152 6.92 -45.80 -34.11
CA VAL A 152 8.08 -45.04 -33.62
C VAL A 152 9.33 -45.91 -33.67
N GLU A 153 10.28 -45.56 -34.54
CA GLU A 153 11.58 -46.25 -34.68
C GLU A 153 12.63 -45.70 -33.73
N ARG A 154 12.63 -44.37 -33.56
CA ARG A 154 13.65 -43.66 -32.79
C ARG A 154 13.05 -42.45 -32.10
N PHE A 155 13.38 -42.29 -30.83
CA PHE A 155 12.98 -41.18 -29.99
C PHE A 155 14.19 -40.63 -29.23
N LEU A 156 14.32 -39.30 -29.14
CA LEU A 156 15.35 -38.66 -28.33
C LEU A 156 14.84 -37.33 -27.77
N GLU A 157 14.80 -37.21 -26.44
CA GLU A 157 14.42 -35.98 -25.73
C GLU A 157 15.54 -34.94 -25.78
N LYS A 158 15.21 -33.68 -26.14
CA LYS A 158 16.08 -32.48 -26.09
C LYS A 158 17.50 -32.69 -26.67
N PRO A 159 17.60 -32.86 -28.00
CA PRO A 159 18.87 -33.12 -28.65
C PRO A 159 19.78 -31.89 -28.65
N THR A 160 21.09 -32.10 -28.67
CA THR A 160 22.04 -31.08 -29.17
C THR A 160 22.04 -31.08 -30.70
N TRP A 161 22.52 -29.99 -31.35
CA TRP A 161 22.59 -29.93 -32.83
C TRP A 161 23.30 -31.13 -33.47
N GLY A 162 24.33 -31.71 -32.81
CA GLY A 162 25.02 -32.90 -33.30
C GLY A 162 24.23 -34.21 -33.17
N GLN A 163 23.14 -34.20 -32.41
CA GLN A 163 22.24 -35.33 -32.18
C GLN A 163 20.91 -35.20 -32.96
N VAL A 164 20.64 -34.06 -33.59
CA VAL A 164 19.40 -33.84 -34.35
C VAL A 164 19.37 -34.78 -35.56
N PHE A 165 18.33 -35.61 -35.63
CA PHE A 165 18.09 -36.55 -36.73
C PHE A 165 16.72 -36.39 -37.40
N SER A 166 15.87 -35.50 -36.89
CA SER A 166 14.50 -35.25 -37.37
C SER A 166 14.08 -33.83 -36.99
N ASP A 167 13.22 -33.22 -37.81
CA ASP A 167 12.49 -31.97 -37.53
C ASP A 167 11.10 -32.23 -36.91
N THR A 168 10.73 -33.51 -36.80
CA THR A 168 9.46 -33.97 -36.26
C THR A 168 9.60 -34.16 -34.75
N ILE A 169 8.79 -33.42 -33.99
CA ILE A 169 8.88 -33.30 -32.53
C ILE A 169 7.64 -33.85 -31.83
N ASN A 170 7.82 -34.25 -30.57
CA ASN A 170 6.76 -34.58 -29.63
C ASN A 170 6.04 -33.32 -29.13
N THR A 171 4.71 -33.27 -29.30
CA THR A 171 3.87 -32.13 -28.92
C THR A 171 3.43 -32.16 -27.45
N GLY A 172 3.68 -33.26 -26.73
CA GLY A 172 3.13 -33.49 -25.39
C GLY A 172 1.67 -33.94 -25.38
N ILE A 173 1.09 -34.25 -26.55
CA ILE A 173 -0.27 -34.76 -26.71
C ILE A 173 -0.21 -36.25 -27.04
N TYR A 174 -0.96 -37.07 -26.31
CA TYR A 174 -0.92 -38.53 -26.43
C TYR A 174 -2.33 -39.14 -26.38
N VAL A 175 -2.54 -40.25 -27.08
CA VAL A 175 -3.68 -41.15 -26.84
C VAL A 175 -3.14 -42.46 -26.32
N MET A 176 -3.67 -42.94 -25.19
CA MET A 176 -3.11 -44.05 -24.43
C MET A 176 -4.19 -45.03 -24.00
N GLU A 177 -3.82 -46.31 -23.98
CA GLU A 177 -4.63 -47.36 -23.35
C GLU A 177 -4.27 -47.51 -21.86
N PRO A 178 -5.22 -47.91 -20.98
CA PRO A 178 -5.01 -48.03 -19.53
C PRO A 178 -3.80 -48.87 -19.10
N GLU A 179 -3.36 -49.85 -19.89
CA GLU A 179 -2.18 -50.66 -19.62
C GLU A 179 -0.88 -49.83 -19.52
N ILE A 180 -0.90 -48.57 -19.96
CA ILE A 180 0.23 -47.66 -19.77
C ILE A 180 0.55 -47.43 -18.28
N PHE A 181 -0.44 -47.54 -17.39
CA PHE A 181 -0.26 -47.32 -15.96
C PHE A 181 0.62 -48.37 -15.28
N ASP A 182 0.79 -49.56 -15.88
CA ASP A 182 1.67 -50.63 -15.37
C ASP A 182 3.16 -50.25 -15.49
N TYR A 183 3.48 -49.21 -16.27
CA TYR A 183 4.83 -48.73 -16.51
C TYR A 183 5.24 -47.54 -15.64
N VAL A 184 4.34 -47.06 -14.77
CA VAL A 184 4.60 -45.89 -13.93
C VAL A 184 4.30 -46.26 -12.47
N ASP A 185 5.34 -46.27 -11.64
CA ASP A 185 5.18 -46.49 -10.20
C ASP A 185 4.44 -45.31 -9.54
N PRO A 186 3.53 -45.56 -8.57
CA PRO A 186 2.83 -44.49 -7.86
C PRO A 186 3.79 -43.66 -7.01
N ASP A 187 3.55 -42.35 -6.93
CA ASP A 187 4.31 -41.40 -6.10
C ASP A 187 5.82 -41.28 -6.47
N VAL A 188 6.18 -41.63 -7.70
CA VAL A 188 7.54 -41.49 -8.24
C VAL A 188 7.57 -40.41 -9.33
N SER A 189 8.63 -39.61 -9.36
CA SER A 189 8.85 -38.64 -10.44
C SER A 189 9.29 -39.37 -11.71
N VAL A 190 8.43 -39.44 -12.73
CA VAL A 190 8.65 -40.16 -13.98
C VAL A 190 8.17 -39.32 -15.16
N ASP A 191 8.92 -39.30 -16.27
CA ASP A 191 8.55 -38.59 -17.49
C ASP A 191 8.21 -39.53 -18.66
N TRP A 192 7.23 -39.12 -19.48
CA TRP A 192 6.81 -39.91 -20.65
C TRP A 192 7.94 -40.11 -21.67
N SER A 193 8.56 -39.01 -22.08
CA SER A 193 9.61 -38.99 -23.10
C SER A 193 10.96 -39.49 -22.60
N GLY A 194 11.28 -39.22 -21.32
CA GLY A 194 12.56 -39.57 -20.72
C GLY A 194 12.67 -41.04 -20.28
N ASP A 195 11.58 -41.59 -19.75
CA ASP A 195 11.61 -42.88 -19.03
C ASP A 195 10.72 -43.93 -19.70
N VAL A 196 9.43 -43.61 -19.88
CA VAL A 196 8.42 -44.61 -20.27
C VAL A 196 8.53 -45.01 -21.75
N PHE A 197 8.57 -44.06 -22.69
CA PHE A 197 8.66 -44.38 -24.11
C PHE A 197 9.95 -45.16 -24.45
N PRO A 198 11.14 -44.79 -23.94
CA PRO A 198 12.34 -45.60 -24.13
C PRO A 198 12.22 -47.03 -23.58
N GLN A 199 11.50 -47.24 -22.48
CA GLN A 199 11.23 -48.59 -21.94
C GLN A 199 10.31 -49.39 -22.85
N LEU A 200 9.17 -48.81 -23.26
CA LEU A 200 8.21 -49.45 -24.16
C LEU A 200 8.85 -49.84 -25.50
N MET A 201 9.73 -49.00 -26.04
CA MET A 201 10.48 -49.29 -27.27
C MET A 201 11.43 -50.49 -27.09
N LYS A 202 12.12 -50.59 -25.95
CA LYS A 202 12.99 -51.74 -25.65
C LYS A 202 12.21 -53.05 -25.52
N GLU A 203 10.99 -52.98 -25.00
CA GLU A 203 10.09 -54.12 -24.85
C GLU A 203 9.31 -54.46 -26.14
N GLY A 204 9.47 -53.67 -27.20
CA GLY A 204 8.79 -53.89 -28.48
C GLY A 204 7.28 -53.64 -28.43
N ARG A 205 6.81 -52.84 -27.48
CA ARG A 205 5.39 -52.47 -27.33
C ARG A 205 4.95 -51.54 -28.48
N PRO A 206 3.66 -51.57 -28.87
CA PRO A 206 3.18 -50.81 -30.03
C PRO A 206 3.05 -49.31 -29.73
N ILE A 207 4.12 -48.54 -29.99
CA ILE A 207 4.12 -47.08 -29.95
C ILE A 207 4.07 -46.54 -31.38
N PHE A 208 3.10 -45.68 -31.67
CA PHE A 208 2.93 -45.04 -32.96
C PHE A 208 3.01 -43.52 -32.84
N GLY A 209 3.42 -42.84 -33.90
CA GLY A 209 3.42 -41.40 -34.01
C GLY A 209 2.48 -40.94 -35.11
N TYR A 210 1.67 -39.94 -34.81
CA TYR A 210 0.76 -39.30 -35.76
C TYR A 210 1.24 -37.86 -36.02
N VAL A 211 1.67 -37.56 -37.24
CA VAL A 211 2.12 -36.20 -37.60
C VAL A 211 0.91 -35.33 -37.92
N ALA A 212 0.50 -34.51 -36.97
CA ALA A 212 -0.66 -33.65 -37.08
C ALA A 212 -0.39 -32.42 -37.96
N GLU A 213 -1.39 -32.06 -38.77
CA GLU A 213 -1.44 -30.80 -39.50
C GLU A 213 -2.22 -29.76 -38.69
N GLY A 214 -1.73 -28.53 -38.64
CA GLY A 214 -2.33 -27.43 -37.88
C GLY A 214 -1.30 -26.59 -37.14
N TYR A 215 -1.78 -25.72 -36.26
CA TYR A 215 -0.97 -24.87 -35.40
C TYR A 215 -0.64 -25.58 -34.08
N TRP A 216 0.59 -25.38 -33.61
CA TRP A 216 1.00 -25.79 -32.27
C TRP A 216 2.10 -24.86 -31.73
N GLU A 217 1.95 -24.46 -30.48
CA GLU A 217 2.94 -23.67 -29.75
C GLU A 217 2.94 -24.06 -28.26
N ASP A 218 4.12 -24.42 -27.72
CA ASP A 218 4.34 -24.47 -26.27
C ASP A 218 4.60 -23.05 -25.75
N VAL A 219 3.63 -22.53 -24.99
CA VAL A 219 3.70 -21.18 -24.43
C VAL A 219 4.60 -21.16 -23.18
N GLY A 220 5.87 -21.54 -23.32
CA GLY A 220 6.84 -21.70 -22.23
C GLY A 220 7.77 -20.51 -21.95
N THR A 221 7.79 -19.47 -22.79
CA THR A 221 8.68 -18.30 -22.67
C THR A 221 7.92 -17.00 -22.97
N HIS A 222 8.47 -15.84 -22.59
CA HIS A 222 7.85 -14.54 -22.91
C HIS A 222 7.72 -14.33 -24.42
N ALA A 223 8.71 -14.77 -25.20
CA ALA A 223 8.68 -14.66 -26.64
C ALA A 223 7.57 -15.53 -27.25
N SER A 224 7.43 -16.80 -26.82
CA SER A 224 6.34 -17.66 -27.28
C SER A 224 4.97 -17.18 -26.79
N TYR A 225 4.88 -16.57 -25.61
CA TYR A 225 3.66 -15.94 -25.11
C TYR A 225 3.21 -14.76 -25.96
N VAL A 226 4.09 -13.80 -26.28
CA VAL A 226 3.75 -12.67 -27.16
C VAL A 226 3.47 -13.14 -28.59
N LYS A 227 4.22 -14.12 -29.08
CA LYS A 227 3.98 -14.75 -30.39
C LYS A 227 2.59 -15.39 -30.45
N ALA A 228 2.19 -16.12 -29.41
CA ALA A 228 0.86 -16.74 -29.33
C ALA A 228 -0.27 -15.70 -29.43
N GLN A 229 -0.13 -14.53 -28.82
CA GLN A 229 -1.10 -13.43 -29.00
C GLN A 229 -1.19 -13.00 -30.47
N ALA A 230 -0.05 -12.75 -31.10
CA ALA A 230 0.00 -12.33 -32.49
C ALA A 230 -0.56 -13.39 -33.44
N ASP A 231 -0.22 -14.66 -33.24
CA ASP A 231 -0.68 -15.76 -34.09
C ASP A 231 -2.19 -15.99 -33.97
N VAL A 232 -2.78 -15.79 -32.77
CA VAL A 232 -4.25 -15.77 -32.60
C VAL A 232 -4.88 -14.60 -33.35
N LEU A 233 -4.34 -13.39 -33.18
CA LEU A 233 -4.86 -12.18 -33.83
C LEU A 233 -4.72 -12.21 -35.37
N GLU A 234 -3.69 -12.87 -35.88
CA GLU A 234 -3.48 -13.10 -37.32
C GLU A 234 -4.32 -14.27 -37.87
N GLY A 235 -5.05 -15.00 -37.01
CA GLY A 235 -5.90 -16.13 -37.40
C GLY A 235 -5.12 -17.38 -37.83
N LYS A 236 -3.87 -17.54 -37.38
CA LYS A 236 -3.06 -18.75 -37.64
C LYS A 236 -3.49 -19.95 -36.82
N VAL A 237 -4.23 -19.73 -35.75
CA VAL A 237 -4.78 -20.77 -34.88
C VAL A 237 -6.29 -20.57 -34.74
N GLN A 238 -7.06 -21.65 -34.85
CA GLN A 238 -8.51 -21.62 -34.76
C GLN A 238 -9.02 -21.65 -33.31
N VAL A 239 -8.96 -20.50 -32.64
CA VAL A 239 -9.55 -20.30 -31.30
C VAL A 239 -10.77 -19.38 -31.32
N ASP A 240 -11.62 -19.53 -30.32
CA ASP A 240 -12.76 -18.63 -30.11
C ASP A 240 -12.29 -17.37 -29.38
N MET A 241 -12.48 -16.20 -29.98
CA MET A 241 -12.26 -14.89 -29.36
C MET A 241 -13.59 -14.28 -28.93
N ASP A 242 -13.62 -13.64 -27.76
CA ASP A 242 -14.79 -12.88 -27.32
C ASP A 242 -14.98 -11.59 -28.12
N GLY A 243 -16.22 -11.11 -28.18
CA GLY A 243 -16.54 -9.83 -28.81
C GLY A 243 -16.83 -9.90 -30.31
N PHE A 244 -16.72 -8.74 -30.95
CA PHE A 244 -17.07 -8.54 -32.34
C PHE A 244 -15.91 -7.90 -33.11
N GLU A 245 -15.69 -8.37 -34.33
CA GLU A 245 -14.79 -7.74 -35.27
C GLU A 245 -15.47 -6.49 -35.87
N ILE A 246 -14.97 -5.30 -35.51
CA ILE A 246 -15.55 -4.03 -35.98
C ILE A 246 -14.92 -3.53 -37.29
N SER A 247 -13.73 -4.02 -37.61
CA SER A 247 -13.00 -3.78 -38.86
C SER A 247 -11.93 -4.88 -39.02
N PRO A 248 -11.34 -5.09 -40.20
CA PRO A 248 -10.42 -6.21 -40.43
C PRO A 248 -9.32 -6.33 -39.37
N GLY A 249 -9.36 -7.43 -38.61
CA GLY A 249 -8.44 -7.77 -37.52
C GLY A 249 -8.67 -7.03 -36.20
N VAL A 250 -9.66 -6.14 -36.08
CA VAL A 250 -9.90 -5.32 -34.87
C VAL A 250 -11.10 -5.87 -34.10
N TRP A 251 -10.82 -6.51 -32.97
CA TRP A 251 -11.81 -7.14 -32.10
C TRP A 251 -12.09 -6.28 -30.85
N ILE A 252 -13.37 -6.12 -30.51
CA ILE A 252 -13.82 -5.39 -29.33
C ILE A 252 -14.85 -6.25 -28.58
N ALA A 253 -14.59 -6.50 -27.29
CA ALA A 253 -15.42 -7.29 -26.39
C ALA A 253 -16.57 -6.49 -25.77
N GLU A 254 -17.37 -7.13 -24.91
CA GLU A 254 -18.62 -6.55 -24.43
C GLU A 254 -18.37 -5.38 -23.46
N GLY A 255 -19.15 -4.31 -23.60
CA GLY A 255 -19.08 -3.15 -22.71
C GLY A 255 -17.84 -2.26 -22.89
N ALA A 256 -16.92 -2.58 -23.81
CA ALA A 256 -15.76 -1.74 -24.09
C ALA A 256 -16.17 -0.40 -24.71
N GLU A 257 -15.63 0.70 -24.17
CA GLU A 257 -15.84 2.07 -24.63
C GLU A 257 -14.62 2.56 -25.40
N VAL A 258 -14.70 2.64 -26.74
CA VAL A 258 -13.63 3.18 -27.57
C VAL A 258 -14.05 4.51 -28.21
N SER A 259 -13.25 5.56 -27.98
CA SER A 259 -13.47 6.87 -28.58
C SER A 259 -13.39 6.82 -30.12
N PRO A 260 -14.27 7.54 -30.85
CA PRO A 260 -14.18 7.66 -32.31
C PRO A 260 -12.88 8.30 -32.81
N ASP A 261 -12.20 9.07 -31.96
CA ASP A 261 -10.94 9.73 -32.28
C ASP A 261 -9.71 8.86 -31.95
N ALA A 262 -9.92 7.63 -31.46
CA ALA A 262 -8.84 6.66 -31.27
C ALA A 262 -8.43 6.05 -32.63
N VAL A 263 -7.13 5.86 -32.84
CA VAL A 263 -6.58 5.24 -34.04
C VAL A 263 -6.32 3.77 -33.75
N LEU A 264 -7.19 2.91 -34.29
CA LEU A 264 -7.05 1.47 -34.22
C LEU A 264 -6.49 0.94 -35.53
N ARG A 265 -5.36 0.20 -35.49
CA ARG A 265 -4.83 -0.51 -36.65
C ARG A 265 -4.58 -1.97 -36.29
N GLY A 266 -5.44 -2.83 -36.81
CA GLY A 266 -5.40 -4.27 -36.55
C GLY A 266 -4.22 -4.99 -37.23
N PRO A 267 -4.01 -6.27 -36.87
CA PRO A 267 -4.90 -7.03 -36.00
C PRO A 267 -4.66 -6.73 -34.50
N LEU A 268 -5.72 -6.52 -33.71
CA LEU A 268 -5.67 -6.16 -32.28
C LEU A 268 -6.96 -6.58 -31.55
N TYR A 269 -6.90 -6.64 -30.21
CA TYR A 269 -8.04 -6.99 -29.35
C TYR A 269 -8.21 -6.02 -28.17
N VAL A 270 -9.47 -5.68 -27.86
CA VAL A 270 -9.87 -4.88 -26.70
C VAL A 270 -10.91 -5.64 -25.87
N GLY A 271 -10.57 -5.95 -24.62
CA GLY A 271 -11.34 -6.76 -23.68
C GLY A 271 -12.51 -6.04 -23.02
N ASP A 272 -13.25 -6.78 -22.19
CA ASP A 272 -14.54 -6.33 -21.66
C ASP A 272 -14.41 -5.09 -20.78
N TYR A 273 -15.33 -4.15 -20.93
CA TYR A 273 -15.37 -2.89 -20.16
C TYR A 273 -14.09 -2.06 -20.23
N ALA A 274 -13.18 -2.34 -21.16
CA ALA A 274 -12.00 -1.52 -21.37
C ALA A 274 -12.40 -0.15 -21.93
N LYS A 275 -11.70 0.90 -21.52
CA LYS A 275 -11.96 2.27 -21.91
C LYS A 275 -10.78 2.87 -22.65
N VAL A 276 -10.96 3.21 -23.92
CA VAL A 276 -9.95 3.80 -24.79
C VAL A 276 -10.35 5.23 -25.14
N GLU A 277 -9.60 6.21 -24.64
CA GLU A 277 -9.88 7.64 -24.82
C GLU A 277 -9.46 8.17 -26.21
N ALA A 278 -9.82 9.43 -26.50
CA ALA A 278 -9.51 10.12 -27.74
C ALA A 278 -8.00 10.27 -27.98
N GLY A 279 -7.56 10.12 -29.23
CA GLY A 279 -6.16 10.29 -29.62
C GLY A 279 -5.22 9.18 -29.15
N VAL A 280 -5.74 8.09 -28.55
CA VAL A 280 -4.98 6.86 -28.33
C VAL A 280 -4.68 6.20 -29.67
N GLU A 281 -3.50 5.61 -29.80
CA GLU A 281 -3.10 4.83 -30.97
C GLU A 281 -2.80 3.38 -30.55
N LEU A 282 -3.69 2.46 -30.93
CA LEU A 282 -3.51 1.02 -30.76
C LEU A 282 -3.11 0.40 -32.11
N ARG A 283 -1.95 -0.26 -32.14
CA ARG A 283 -1.37 -0.86 -33.35
C ARG A 283 -1.43 -2.38 -33.33
N GLU A 284 -0.96 -2.97 -34.41
CA GLU A 284 -0.96 -4.41 -34.63
C GLU A 284 -0.36 -5.19 -33.44
N HIS A 285 -0.94 -6.36 -33.19
CA HIS A 285 -0.62 -7.31 -32.13
C HIS A 285 -0.73 -6.74 -30.71
N THR A 286 -1.56 -5.72 -30.53
CA THR A 286 -1.90 -5.19 -29.21
C THR A 286 -3.11 -5.93 -28.65
N VAL A 287 -2.99 -6.36 -27.40
CA VAL A 287 -4.09 -6.96 -26.62
C VAL A 287 -4.30 -6.10 -25.37
N VAL A 288 -5.51 -5.58 -25.23
CA VAL A 288 -5.95 -4.83 -24.04
C VAL A 288 -6.93 -5.73 -23.28
N GLY A 289 -6.63 -6.07 -22.04
CA GLY A 289 -7.47 -6.90 -21.18
C GLY A 289 -8.72 -6.19 -20.66
N SER A 290 -9.45 -6.86 -19.76
CA SER A 290 -10.71 -6.34 -19.23
C SER A 290 -10.51 -5.22 -18.20
N ASN A 291 -11.44 -4.26 -18.17
CA ASN A 291 -11.42 -3.07 -17.28
C ASN A 291 -10.16 -2.19 -17.41
N VAL A 292 -9.41 -2.32 -18.50
CA VAL A 292 -8.22 -1.49 -18.73
C VAL A 292 -8.64 -0.09 -19.15
N VAL A 293 -8.00 0.93 -18.58
CA VAL A 293 -8.23 2.33 -18.97
C VAL A 293 -7.00 2.85 -19.72
N VAL A 294 -7.16 3.18 -20.99
CA VAL A 294 -6.12 3.78 -21.83
C VAL A 294 -6.43 5.26 -22.07
N LYS A 295 -5.62 6.12 -21.45
CA LYS A 295 -5.78 7.57 -21.48
C LYS A 295 -5.27 8.21 -22.77
N SER A 296 -5.81 9.40 -23.03
CA SER A 296 -5.58 10.19 -24.23
C SER A 296 -4.10 10.31 -24.63
N GLY A 297 -3.80 10.11 -25.91
CA GLY A 297 -2.46 10.26 -26.48
C GLY A 297 -1.48 9.12 -26.21
N ALA A 298 -1.89 8.04 -25.53
CA ALA A 298 -1.06 6.85 -25.35
C ALA A 298 -0.86 6.09 -26.68
N PHE A 299 0.30 5.45 -26.82
CA PHE A 299 0.67 4.63 -27.98
C PHE A 299 1.02 3.21 -27.52
N LEU A 300 0.30 2.22 -28.05
CA LEU A 300 0.52 0.80 -27.78
C LEU A 300 0.76 0.06 -29.10
N HIS A 301 1.85 -0.71 -29.19
CA HIS A 301 2.19 -1.51 -30.36
C HIS A 301 2.85 -2.83 -29.93
N LYS A 302 2.28 -3.98 -30.33
CA LYS A 302 2.71 -5.30 -29.85
C LYS A 302 2.68 -5.42 -28.32
N ALA A 303 1.82 -4.65 -27.66
CA ALA A 303 1.73 -4.61 -26.21
C ALA A 303 0.64 -5.56 -25.71
N VAL A 304 0.94 -6.35 -24.70
CA VAL A 304 -0.02 -7.24 -24.03
C VAL A 304 -0.31 -6.67 -22.66
N VAL A 305 -1.54 -6.19 -22.45
CA VAL A 305 -1.96 -5.54 -21.21
C VAL A 305 -3.02 -6.40 -20.55
N HIS A 306 -2.76 -6.87 -19.32
CA HIS A 306 -3.70 -7.66 -18.53
C HIS A 306 -4.76 -6.79 -17.85
N ASP A 307 -5.68 -7.43 -17.14
CA ASP A 307 -6.88 -6.80 -16.58
C ASP A 307 -6.60 -5.72 -15.53
N ASN A 308 -7.53 -4.77 -15.41
CA ASN A 308 -7.55 -3.71 -14.42
C ASN A 308 -6.29 -2.82 -14.44
N VAL A 309 -5.66 -2.67 -15.60
CA VAL A 309 -4.49 -1.81 -15.77
C VAL A 309 -4.91 -0.38 -16.10
N TYR A 310 -4.23 0.60 -15.51
CA TYR A 310 -4.34 1.99 -15.90
C TYR A 310 -3.15 2.40 -16.77
N ILE A 311 -3.40 2.86 -17.99
CA ILE A 311 -2.38 3.45 -18.88
C ILE A 311 -2.62 4.96 -18.96
N GLY A 312 -1.69 5.72 -18.39
CA GLY A 312 -1.72 7.17 -18.29
C GLY A 312 -1.52 7.90 -19.63
N PRO A 313 -1.81 9.21 -19.69
CA PRO A 313 -1.76 9.98 -20.93
C PRO A 313 -0.34 9.99 -21.51
N HIS A 314 -0.23 9.97 -22.83
CA HIS A 314 1.05 10.04 -23.57
C HIS A 314 2.07 8.92 -23.30
N SER A 315 1.67 7.83 -22.64
CA SER A 315 2.55 6.68 -22.40
C SER A 315 2.84 5.90 -23.69
N ASN A 316 4.02 5.28 -23.78
CA ASN A 316 4.48 4.57 -24.98
C ASN A 316 4.89 3.14 -24.62
N LEU A 317 4.09 2.16 -25.05
CA LEU A 317 4.30 0.74 -24.78
C LEU A 317 4.60 0.02 -26.09
N ARG A 318 5.73 -0.68 -26.15
CA ARG A 318 6.18 -1.42 -27.35
C ARG A 318 6.64 -2.81 -26.98
N GLY A 319 6.03 -3.84 -27.58
CA GLY A 319 6.51 -5.21 -27.46
C GLY A 319 6.63 -5.73 -26.03
N CYS A 320 5.85 -5.17 -25.10
CA CYS A 320 5.97 -5.40 -23.67
C CYS A 320 4.73 -6.09 -23.12
N VAL A 321 4.88 -6.70 -21.94
CA VAL A 321 3.77 -7.30 -21.20
C VAL A 321 3.56 -6.56 -19.89
N ILE A 322 2.32 -6.19 -19.59
CA ILE A 322 1.91 -5.50 -18.36
C ILE A 322 0.95 -6.42 -17.59
N GLY A 323 1.35 -6.82 -16.39
CA GLY A 323 0.56 -7.65 -15.47
C GLY A 323 -0.62 -6.90 -14.86
N LYS A 324 -1.56 -7.64 -14.27
CA LYS A 324 -2.85 -7.12 -13.81
C LYS A 324 -2.70 -6.11 -12.66
N ASN A 325 -3.70 -5.25 -12.48
CA ASN A 325 -3.75 -4.26 -11.40
C ASN A 325 -2.50 -3.34 -11.37
N THR A 326 -1.91 -3.06 -12.53
CA THR A 326 -0.70 -2.24 -12.65
C THR A 326 -1.04 -0.85 -13.17
N ASP A 327 -0.42 0.17 -12.59
CA ASP A 327 -0.60 1.56 -13.00
C ASP A 327 0.63 2.05 -13.76
N ILE A 328 0.45 2.39 -15.04
CA ILE A 328 1.46 3.04 -15.87
C ILE A 328 1.14 4.52 -15.94
N MET A 329 1.90 5.36 -15.26
CA MET A 329 1.61 6.78 -15.13
C MET A 329 1.98 7.58 -16.40
N ARG A 330 1.64 8.87 -16.40
CA ARG A 330 1.76 9.77 -17.56
C ARG A 330 3.14 9.70 -18.22
N ALA A 331 3.17 9.64 -19.55
CA ALA A 331 4.37 9.72 -20.38
C ALA A 331 5.47 8.67 -20.08
N ALA A 332 5.13 7.60 -19.37
CA ALA A 332 6.04 6.47 -19.16
C ALA A 332 6.31 5.74 -20.48
N ARG A 333 7.52 5.18 -20.64
CA ARG A 333 7.96 4.45 -21.82
C ARG A 333 8.41 3.05 -21.44
N ILE A 334 7.86 2.05 -22.10
CA ILE A 334 8.16 0.64 -21.86
C ILE A 334 8.58 0.03 -23.19
N GLU A 335 9.81 -0.46 -23.24
CA GLU A 335 10.45 -0.95 -24.46
C GLU A 335 10.27 -2.45 -24.69
N ASP A 336 10.70 -2.89 -25.88
CA ASP A 336 10.49 -4.24 -26.42
C ASP A 336 11.08 -5.34 -25.53
N GLY A 337 10.27 -6.36 -25.26
CA GLY A 337 10.63 -7.50 -24.39
C GLY A 337 10.58 -7.20 -22.89
N ALA A 338 10.25 -5.98 -22.46
CA ALA A 338 10.04 -5.68 -21.05
C ALA A 338 8.78 -6.36 -20.51
N VAL A 339 8.84 -6.81 -19.25
CA VAL A 339 7.74 -7.51 -18.58
C VAL A 339 7.54 -6.92 -17.19
N ILE A 340 6.37 -6.32 -16.97
CA ILE A 340 5.96 -5.75 -15.69
C ILE A 340 5.01 -6.74 -15.02
N GLY A 341 5.34 -7.18 -13.81
CA GLY A 341 4.51 -8.09 -13.02
C GLY A 341 3.27 -7.40 -12.44
N ASP A 342 2.43 -8.20 -11.80
CA ASP A 342 1.17 -7.71 -11.22
C ASP A 342 1.37 -6.67 -10.11
N GLU A 343 0.36 -5.81 -9.91
CA GLU A 343 0.31 -4.85 -8.80
C GLU A 343 1.54 -3.93 -8.74
N CYS A 344 2.01 -3.45 -9.90
CA CYS A 344 3.12 -2.50 -9.97
C CYS A 344 2.62 -1.06 -10.18
N LEU A 345 3.43 -0.08 -9.80
CA LEU A 345 3.25 1.32 -10.13
C LEU A 345 4.48 1.81 -10.92
N VAL A 346 4.29 2.18 -12.18
CA VAL A 346 5.33 2.75 -13.03
C VAL A 346 5.14 4.26 -13.10
N GLY A 347 6.01 5.00 -12.42
CA GLY A 347 5.91 6.46 -12.25
C GLY A 347 5.98 7.26 -13.55
N GLU A 348 5.56 8.52 -13.46
CA GLU A 348 5.47 9.42 -14.61
C GLU A 348 6.81 9.59 -15.31
N GLU A 349 6.85 9.65 -16.64
CA GLU A 349 8.05 9.88 -17.44
C GLU A 349 9.18 8.86 -17.24
N SER A 350 8.91 7.74 -16.55
CA SER A 350 9.88 6.66 -16.39
C SER A 350 10.14 5.93 -17.71
N ILE A 351 11.31 5.33 -17.82
CA ILE A 351 11.74 4.56 -18.99
C ILE A 351 12.17 3.17 -18.51
N ILE A 352 11.44 2.15 -18.93
CA ILE A 352 11.79 0.75 -18.74
C ILE A 352 12.42 0.23 -20.02
N GLN A 353 13.71 -0.11 -19.97
CA GLN A 353 14.42 -0.63 -21.13
C GLN A 353 13.96 -2.02 -21.54
N GLY A 354 14.28 -2.39 -22.79
CA GLY A 354 13.92 -3.69 -23.32
C GLY A 354 14.50 -4.85 -22.53
N ASN A 355 13.76 -5.96 -22.46
CA ASN A 355 14.09 -7.18 -21.71
C ASN A 355 14.21 -7.03 -20.18
N VAL A 356 13.88 -5.86 -19.62
CA VAL A 356 13.81 -5.66 -18.18
C VAL A 356 12.60 -6.37 -17.59
N ARG A 357 12.79 -7.04 -16.45
CA ARG A 357 11.72 -7.69 -15.70
C ARG A 357 11.47 -6.96 -14.39
N VAL A 358 10.28 -6.42 -14.21
CA VAL A 358 9.83 -5.85 -12.93
C VAL A 358 8.95 -6.87 -12.26
N TYR A 359 9.37 -7.41 -11.11
CA TYR A 359 8.59 -8.41 -10.38
C TYR A 359 7.32 -7.80 -9.78
N PRO A 360 6.34 -8.59 -9.31
CA PRO A 360 5.11 -8.03 -8.76
C PRO A 360 5.36 -7.14 -7.52
N PHE A 361 4.40 -6.25 -7.24
CA PHE A 361 4.40 -5.35 -6.07
C PHE A 361 5.57 -4.36 -6.03
N LYS A 362 5.95 -3.80 -7.19
CA LYS A 362 7.07 -2.85 -7.32
C LYS A 362 6.59 -1.47 -7.72
N THR A 363 7.25 -0.46 -7.15
CA THR A 363 7.08 0.93 -7.54
C THR A 363 8.34 1.41 -8.25
N ILE A 364 8.19 1.86 -9.49
CA ILE A 364 9.21 2.58 -10.24
C ILE A 364 8.95 4.07 -10.06
N GLU A 365 9.94 4.80 -9.55
CA GLU A 365 9.81 6.23 -9.29
C GLU A 365 9.60 7.04 -10.58
N ALA A 366 8.98 8.21 -10.47
CA ALA A 366 8.81 9.11 -11.60
C ALA A 366 10.18 9.56 -12.17
N GLY A 367 10.31 9.56 -13.49
CA GLY A 367 11.54 9.88 -14.22
C GLY A 367 12.62 8.80 -14.14
N ALA A 368 12.37 7.68 -13.48
CA ALA A 368 13.38 6.63 -13.34
C ALA A 368 13.73 5.99 -14.68
N PHE A 369 15.02 5.72 -14.88
CA PHE A 369 15.53 4.97 -16.02
C PHE A 369 15.96 3.58 -15.55
N VAL A 370 15.19 2.55 -15.92
CA VAL A 370 15.38 1.19 -15.44
C VAL A 370 15.96 0.33 -16.55
N ASN A 371 17.22 -0.09 -16.37
CA ASN A 371 17.97 -0.91 -17.32
C ASN A 371 18.32 -2.32 -16.77
N THR A 372 17.95 -2.61 -15.53
CA THR A 372 18.16 -3.91 -14.88
C THR A 372 16.87 -4.41 -14.26
N SER A 373 16.64 -5.72 -14.33
CA SER A 373 15.45 -6.35 -13.75
C SER A 373 15.32 -6.06 -12.25
N VAL A 374 14.14 -5.62 -11.83
CA VAL A 374 13.78 -5.30 -10.45
C VAL A 374 13.21 -6.55 -9.81
N ILE A 375 14.09 -7.39 -9.29
CA ILE A 375 13.76 -8.69 -8.67
C ILE A 375 13.59 -8.51 -7.14
N TRP A 376 14.53 -7.78 -6.55
CA TRP A 376 14.55 -7.39 -5.13
C TRP A 376 14.46 -5.87 -5.02
N GLU A 377 14.08 -5.37 -3.85
CA GLU A 377 13.54 -4.02 -3.58
C GLU A 377 12.06 -3.88 -3.91
N SER A 378 11.22 -4.49 -3.08
CA SER A 378 10.09 -3.70 -2.59
C SER A 378 10.69 -2.59 -1.73
N ARG A 379 10.95 -1.41 -2.31
CA ARG A 379 10.82 -0.20 -1.51
C ARG A 379 9.32 0.06 -1.31
N GLY A 380 8.65 -0.91 -0.68
CA GLY A 380 7.60 -0.53 0.25
C GLY A 380 8.28 0.38 1.26
N GLN A 381 7.59 1.42 1.72
CA GLN A 381 8.08 2.27 2.80
C GLN A 381 8.88 1.42 3.79
N ALA A 382 10.15 1.77 4.03
CA ALA A 382 11.05 0.96 4.86
C ALA A 382 10.45 0.65 6.25
N HIS A 383 9.45 1.43 6.66
CA HIS A 383 8.65 1.28 7.87
C HIS A 383 7.18 1.64 7.59
N LEU A 384 6.25 0.98 8.27
CA LEU A 384 4.81 1.30 8.22
C LEU A 384 4.52 2.69 8.81
N PHE A 385 5.36 3.12 9.75
CA PHE A 385 5.27 4.38 10.46
C PHE A 385 6.22 5.41 9.84
N GLY A 386 5.65 6.45 9.22
CA GLY A 386 6.36 7.68 8.85
C GLY A 386 6.29 8.74 9.95
N ALA A 387 6.69 9.98 9.64
CA ALA A 387 6.66 11.11 10.60
C ALA A 387 5.26 11.44 11.15
N ARG A 388 4.19 11.02 10.46
CA ARG A 388 2.78 11.18 10.86
C ARG A 388 2.14 9.86 11.32
N GLY A 389 2.94 8.82 11.54
CA GLY A 389 2.47 7.46 11.74
C GLY A 389 2.12 6.79 10.41
N VAL A 390 1.06 5.99 10.39
CA VAL A 390 0.57 5.34 9.16
C VAL A 390 -0.32 6.33 8.43
N SER A 391 0.16 6.89 7.32
CA SER A 391 -0.56 7.92 6.56
C SER A 391 -0.44 7.71 5.05
N GLY A 392 -1.46 8.09 4.29
CA GLY A 392 -1.42 8.07 2.84
C GLY A 392 -2.74 8.51 2.18
N ILE A 393 -2.74 8.59 0.85
CA ILE A 393 -3.92 8.93 0.04
C ILE A 393 -4.98 7.84 0.19
N LEU A 394 -6.21 8.26 0.49
CA LEU A 394 -7.35 7.38 0.66
C LEU A 394 -7.64 6.60 -0.63
N ASN A 395 -7.85 5.28 -0.53
CA ASN A 395 -8.10 4.35 -1.63
C ASN A 395 -6.96 4.21 -2.66
N VAL A 396 -5.78 4.79 -2.41
CA VAL A 396 -4.58 4.59 -3.24
C VAL A 396 -3.49 3.94 -2.38
N GLU A 397 -3.04 4.65 -1.34
CA GLU A 397 -2.04 4.16 -0.40
C GLU A 397 -2.71 3.55 0.83
N ILE A 398 -3.82 4.14 1.30
CA ILE A 398 -4.62 3.64 2.43
C ILE A 398 -5.94 3.07 1.91
N THR A 399 -5.93 1.75 1.66
CA THR A 399 -7.11 1.00 1.22
C THR A 399 -7.79 0.25 2.38
N PRO A 400 -9.07 -0.13 2.27
CA PRO A 400 -9.74 -0.97 3.28
C PRO A 400 -8.97 -2.26 3.61
N GLU A 401 -8.37 -2.92 2.62
CA GLU A 401 -7.60 -4.15 2.78
C GLU A 401 -6.35 -3.92 3.63
N LEU A 402 -5.63 -2.81 3.38
CA LEU A 402 -4.49 -2.41 4.19
C LEU A 402 -4.94 -2.20 5.65
N VAL A 403 -6.04 -1.47 5.85
CA VAL A 403 -6.57 -1.17 7.19
C VAL A 403 -6.99 -2.43 7.95
N VAL A 404 -7.58 -3.42 7.29
CA VAL A 404 -7.90 -4.73 7.89
C VAL A 404 -6.64 -5.44 8.36
N LYS A 405 -5.60 -5.50 7.52
CA LYS A 405 -4.31 -6.13 7.85
C LYS A 405 -3.63 -5.43 9.03
N LEU A 406 -3.64 -4.10 9.03
CA LEU A 406 -3.10 -3.27 10.10
C LEU A 406 -3.80 -3.49 11.44
N ALA A 407 -5.14 -3.44 11.44
CA ALA A 407 -5.95 -3.68 12.63
C ALA A 407 -5.77 -5.10 13.16
N GLY A 408 -5.70 -6.10 12.28
CA GLY A 408 -5.40 -7.50 12.63
C GLY A 408 -4.00 -7.67 13.25
N ALA A 409 -2.99 -6.97 12.73
CA ALA A 409 -1.65 -6.96 13.29
C ALA A 409 -1.63 -6.34 14.70
N TYR A 410 -2.32 -5.20 14.87
CA TYR A 410 -2.46 -4.55 16.17
C TYR A 410 -3.21 -5.42 17.19
N ALA A 411 -4.33 -6.03 16.81
CA ALA A 411 -5.06 -7.00 17.64
C ALA A 411 -4.18 -8.18 18.08
N THR A 412 -3.30 -8.65 17.19
CA THR A 412 -2.39 -9.76 17.46
C THR A 412 -1.33 -9.42 18.52
N MET A 413 -1.02 -8.14 18.71
CA MET A 413 -0.12 -7.69 19.79
C MET A 413 -0.79 -7.70 21.18
N LEU A 414 -2.11 -7.69 21.23
CA LEU A 414 -2.93 -7.59 22.45
C LEU A 414 -3.41 -8.97 22.92
N LYS A 415 -3.96 -9.05 24.14
CA LYS A 415 -4.56 -10.29 24.68
C LYS A 415 -5.96 -10.51 24.08
N LYS A 416 -6.41 -11.76 23.94
CA LYS A 416 -7.81 -12.06 23.58
C LYS A 416 -8.75 -11.50 24.65
N GLY A 417 -9.93 -11.00 24.24
CA GLY A 417 -10.90 -10.35 25.12
C GLY A 417 -10.43 -9.01 25.69
N ALA A 418 -9.34 -8.44 25.17
CA ALA A 418 -8.97 -7.07 25.48
C ALA A 418 -9.94 -6.10 24.82
N ILE A 419 -10.19 -4.96 25.46
CA ILE A 419 -11.02 -3.90 24.92
C ILE A 419 -10.13 -2.91 24.16
N VAL A 420 -10.47 -2.59 22.92
CA VAL A 420 -9.85 -1.54 22.11
C VAL A 420 -10.88 -0.46 21.80
N THR A 421 -10.52 0.79 22.05
CA THR A 421 -11.37 1.91 21.62
C THR A 421 -11.17 2.20 20.13
N THR A 422 -12.24 2.53 19.42
CA THR A 422 -12.13 3.04 18.05
C THR A 422 -12.79 4.41 17.97
N ALA A 423 -12.18 5.32 17.21
CA ALA A 423 -12.67 6.68 17.04
C ALA A 423 -12.32 7.20 15.64
N ARG A 424 -12.98 8.28 15.24
CA ARG A 424 -12.68 8.97 13.99
C ARG A 424 -12.92 10.48 14.08
N ASP A 425 -12.37 11.21 13.12
CA ASP A 425 -12.85 12.55 12.79
C ASP A 425 -14.20 12.51 12.05
N HIS A 426 -14.69 13.66 11.58
CA HIS A 426 -15.99 13.77 10.92
C HIS A 426 -16.00 13.41 9.42
N SER A 427 -14.85 13.01 8.83
CA SER A 427 -14.74 12.72 7.41
C SER A 427 -15.48 11.43 7.00
N ARG A 428 -15.87 11.36 5.72
CA ARG A 428 -16.47 10.16 5.13
C ARG A 428 -15.45 9.02 4.95
N GLY A 429 -14.22 9.37 4.59
CA GLY A 429 -13.12 8.41 4.44
C GLY A 429 -12.81 7.70 5.74
N ALA A 430 -12.61 8.44 6.84
CA ALA A 430 -12.37 7.85 8.15
C ALA A 430 -13.56 7.00 8.62
N ARG A 431 -14.81 7.42 8.34
CA ARG A 431 -16.02 6.63 8.63
C ARG A 431 -16.02 5.28 7.93
N ALA A 432 -15.63 5.23 6.66
CA ALA A 432 -15.57 3.98 5.90
C ALA A 432 -14.47 3.05 6.45
N LEU A 433 -13.24 3.56 6.59
CA LEU A 433 -12.09 2.78 7.05
C LEU A 433 -12.26 2.26 8.49
N LYS A 434 -12.88 3.04 9.39
CA LYS A 434 -13.10 2.62 10.77
C LYS A 434 -13.98 1.38 10.86
N ARG A 435 -14.97 1.21 9.96
CA ARG A 435 -15.79 0.00 9.93
C ARG A 435 -14.95 -1.24 9.63
N ALA A 436 -13.99 -1.12 8.70
CA ALA A 436 -13.04 -2.19 8.40
C ALA A 436 -12.14 -2.51 9.61
N VAL A 437 -11.67 -1.49 10.34
CA VAL A 437 -10.94 -1.67 11.62
C VAL A 437 -11.78 -2.45 12.62
N ILE A 438 -13.02 -2.05 12.87
CA ILE A 438 -13.91 -2.68 13.84
C ILE A 438 -14.09 -4.17 13.50
N SER A 439 -14.39 -4.48 12.23
CA SER A 439 -14.55 -5.86 11.77
C SER A 439 -13.27 -6.70 11.97
N ALA A 440 -12.11 -6.14 11.65
CA ALA A 440 -10.82 -6.82 11.83
C ALA A 440 -10.51 -7.10 13.31
N LEU A 441 -10.75 -6.13 14.20
CA LEU A 441 -10.54 -6.29 15.64
C LEU A 441 -11.43 -7.39 16.23
N GLN A 442 -12.74 -7.36 15.95
CA GLN A 442 -13.69 -8.37 16.45
C GLN A 442 -13.35 -9.77 15.93
N ALA A 443 -13.00 -9.88 14.65
CA ALA A 443 -12.55 -11.13 14.03
C ALA A 443 -11.21 -11.64 14.59
N SER A 444 -10.47 -10.81 15.32
CA SER A 444 -9.22 -11.17 16.02
C SER A 444 -9.40 -11.35 17.54
N ALA A 445 -10.64 -11.54 18.02
CA ALA A 445 -11.02 -11.77 19.42
C ALA A 445 -10.72 -10.57 20.33
N ILE A 446 -10.96 -9.36 19.83
CA ILE A 446 -10.85 -8.10 20.56
C ILE A 446 -12.24 -7.47 20.69
N ASP A 447 -12.61 -7.09 21.90
CA ASP A 447 -13.83 -6.33 22.16
C ASP A 447 -13.62 -4.88 21.75
N VAL A 448 -14.59 -4.29 21.06
CA VAL A 448 -14.46 -2.94 20.49
C VAL A 448 -15.40 -1.98 21.21
N ARG A 449 -14.85 -0.86 21.66
CA ARG A 449 -15.61 0.28 22.18
C ARG A 449 -15.57 1.42 21.17
N ASP A 450 -16.59 1.54 20.34
CA ASP A 450 -16.65 2.55 19.29
C ASP A 450 -17.19 3.88 19.83
N LEU A 451 -16.34 4.92 19.80
CA LEU A 451 -16.64 6.27 20.25
C LEU A 451 -17.27 7.13 19.14
N GLU A 452 -17.39 6.60 17.93
CA GLU A 452 -17.93 7.32 16.77
C GLU A 452 -17.11 8.57 16.40
N ASN A 453 -17.77 9.74 16.30
CA ASN A 453 -17.12 11.02 16.07
C ASN A 453 -16.73 11.65 17.39
N VAL A 454 -15.44 11.81 17.65
CA VAL A 454 -14.98 12.53 18.84
C VAL A 454 -13.75 13.37 18.52
N PRO A 455 -13.54 14.49 19.24
CA PRO A 455 -12.23 15.11 19.29
C PRO A 455 -11.16 14.10 19.70
N LEU A 456 -9.95 14.24 19.16
CA LEU A 456 -8.84 13.36 19.47
C LEU A 456 -8.53 13.31 20.99
N PRO A 457 -8.52 14.43 21.75
CA PRO A 457 -8.29 14.34 23.20
C PRO A 457 -9.36 13.55 23.95
N VAL A 458 -10.60 13.57 23.47
CA VAL A 458 -11.69 12.74 24.03
C VAL A 458 -11.42 11.26 23.74
N ALA A 459 -11.00 10.90 22.52
CA ALA A 459 -10.61 9.53 22.19
C ALA A 459 -9.45 9.03 23.07
N ARG A 460 -8.40 9.85 23.24
CA ARG A 460 -7.26 9.53 24.09
C ARG A 460 -7.69 9.30 25.54
N GLN A 461 -8.52 10.17 26.11
CA GLN A 461 -8.99 10.01 27.48
C GLN A 461 -9.88 8.76 27.66
N GLN A 462 -10.78 8.47 26.70
CA GLN A 462 -11.62 7.27 26.76
C GLN A 462 -10.79 5.99 26.64
N THR A 463 -9.72 6.01 25.83
CA THR A 463 -8.74 4.92 25.75
C THR A 463 -8.10 4.68 27.11
N ALA A 464 -7.64 5.74 27.76
CA ALA A 464 -7.01 5.70 29.09
C ALA A 464 -7.94 5.21 30.22
N ARG A 465 -9.24 5.02 29.96
CA ARG A 465 -10.26 4.59 30.92
C ARG A 465 -10.59 3.10 30.77
N GLY A 466 -9.55 2.27 30.82
CA GLY A 466 -9.69 0.82 30.94
C GLY A 466 -9.69 0.04 29.63
N ALA A 467 -9.29 0.64 28.51
CA ALA A 467 -8.98 -0.09 27.28
C ALA A 467 -7.49 -0.50 27.26
N ALA A 468 -7.19 -1.58 26.54
CA ALA A 468 -5.80 -2.01 26.30
C ALA A 468 -5.09 -1.17 25.24
N GLY A 469 -5.83 -0.30 24.55
CA GLY A 469 -5.33 0.61 23.54
C GLY A 469 -6.47 1.16 22.67
N GLY A 470 -6.11 1.87 21.60
CA GLY A 470 -7.08 2.54 20.74
C GLY A 470 -6.62 2.71 19.29
N ILE A 471 -7.57 2.88 18.38
CA ILE A 471 -7.32 3.27 16.99
C ILE A 471 -8.18 4.49 16.65
N MET A 472 -7.54 5.59 16.25
CA MET A 472 -8.20 6.77 15.71
C MET A 472 -7.87 6.92 14.23
N ILE A 473 -8.89 7.17 13.40
CA ILE A 473 -8.69 7.52 12.00
C ILE A 473 -9.09 8.98 11.78
N ARG A 474 -8.20 9.78 11.20
CA ARG A 474 -8.49 11.18 10.85
C ARG A 474 -8.01 11.50 9.44
N THR A 475 -8.59 12.50 8.80
CA THR A 475 -8.00 13.15 7.64
C THR A 475 -6.69 13.80 8.06
N SER A 476 -5.66 13.64 7.23
CA SER A 476 -4.34 14.20 7.48
C SER A 476 -4.41 15.74 7.59
N PRO A 477 -3.73 16.35 8.57
CA PRO A 477 -3.71 17.81 8.71
C PRO A 477 -3.23 18.50 7.42
N GLY A 478 -4.06 19.37 6.85
CA GLY A 478 -3.76 20.13 5.63
C GLY A 478 -3.86 19.37 4.31
N VAL A 479 -4.18 18.07 4.31
CA VAL A 479 -4.25 17.24 3.09
C VAL A 479 -5.60 16.49 3.05
N PRO A 480 -6.62 17.04 2.37
CA PRO A 480 -8.00 16.52 2.41
C PRO A 480 -8.17 15.08 1.93
N ASP A 481 -7.36 14.66 0.95
CA ASP A 481 -7.46 13.35 0.29
C ASP A 481 -6.64 12.26 1.00
N SER A 482 -5.90 12.63 2.06
CA SER A 482 -5.09 11.70 2.85
C SER A 482 -5.67 11.46 4.23
N VAL A 483 -5.37 10.29 4.80
CA VAL A 483 -5.78 9.91 6.15
C VAL A 483 -4.58 9.46 6.98
N ASP A 484 -4.65 9.71 8.29
CA ASP A 484 -3.73 9.18 9.30
C ASP A 484 -4.47 8.11 10.12
N ILE A 485 -3.83 6.96 10.33
CA ILE A 485 -4.26 5.91 11.25
C ILE A 485 -3.36 5.96 12.48
N MET A 486 -3.93 6.43 13.58
CA MET A 486 -3.23 6.59 14.85
C MET A 486 -3.51 5.40 15.76
N PHE A 487 -2.45 4.72 16.19
CA PHE A 487 -2.52 3.67 17.19
C PHE A 487 -2.16 4.24 18.56
N LEU A 488 -3.01 3.97 19.54
CA LEU A 488 -2.90 4.47 20.90
C LEU A 488 -2.53 3.34 21.87
N ASP A 489 -1.72 3.65 22.88
CA ASP A 489 -1.47 2.76 24.02
C ASP A 489 -2.65 2.76 25.02
N GLU A 490 -2.59 1.89 26.03
CA GLU A 490 -3.56 1.81 27.14
C GLU A 490 -3.74 3.11 27.95
N ARG A 491 -2.89 4.11 27.73
CA ARG A 491 -2.92 5.43 28.39
C ARG A 491 -3.42 6.53 27.45
N GLY A 492 -3.81 6.18 26.22
CA GLY A 492 -4.25 7.12 25.19
C GLY A 492 -3.12 7.91 24.53
N ALA A 493 -1.86 7.59 24.79
CA ALA A 493 -0.72 8.17 24.07
C ALA A 493 -0.48 7.44 22.76
N ASP A 494 0.31 8.02 21.85
CA ASP A 494 0.74 7.32 20.64
C ASP A 494 1.61 6.10 21.01
N LEU A 495 1.63 5.06 20.17
CA LEU A 495 2.51 3.91 20.41
C LEU A 495 3.98 4.34 20.48
N SER A 496 4.69 3.83 21.48
CA SER A 496 6.15 3.99 21.58
C SER A 496 6.86 3.37 20.37
N GLN A 497 8.08 3.83 20.05
CA GLN A 497 8.87 3.26 18.95
C GLN A 497 9.06 1.74 19.06
N ALA A 498 9.17 1.20 20.27
CA ALA A 498 9.28 -0.24 20.49
C ALA A 498 8.00 -0.99 20.11
N GLN A 499 6.83 -0.42 20.42
CA GLN A 499 5.52 -0.97 20.03
C GLN A 499 5.25 -0.81 18.54
N GLN A 500 5.63 0.31 17.93
CA GLN A 500 5.55 0.51 16.48
C GLN A 500 6.39 -0.55 15.73
N ARG A 501 7.65 -0.76 16.12
CA ARG A 501 8.49 -1.83 15.56
C ARG A 501 7.92 -3.24 15.74
N LYS A 502 7.21 -3.47 16.87
CA LYS A 502 6.51 -4.74 17.10
C LYS A 502 5.33 -4.89 16.15
N LEU A 503 4.55 -3.82 15.94
CA LEU A 503 3.45 -3.80 14.98
C LEU A 503 3.95 -4.04 13.56
N ASP A 504 5.00 -3.35 13.12
CA ASP A 504 5.65 -3.55 11.81
C ASP A 504 6.07 -4.99 11.60
N ARG A 505 6.68 -5.61 12.61
CA ARG A 505 7.12 -7.01 12.53
C ARG A 505 5.94 -7.97 12.37
N VAL A 506 4.85 -7.74 13.10
CA VAL A 506 3.64 -8.58 13.01
C VAL A 506 2.98 -8.38 11.64
N TYR A 507 2.88 -7.13 11.19
CA TYR A 507 2.37 -6.77 9.88
C TYR A 507 3.19 -7.41 8.74
N ALA A 508 4.51 -7.29 8.78
CA ALA A 508 5.39 -7.86 7.76
C ALA A 508 5.31 -9.39 7.67
N ARG A 509 5.04 -10.08 8.79
CA ARG A 509 4.86 -11.54 8.81
C ARG A 509 3.53 -12.00 8.20
N GLN A 510 2.54 -11.12 8.07
CA GLN A 510 1.19 -11.43 7.59
C GLN A 510 0.46 -12.54 8.40
N GLU A 511 0.93 -12.83 9.61
CA GLU A 511 0.36 -13.82 10.53
C GLU A 511 -0.57 -13.14 11.53
N TYR A 512 -1.82 -12.93 11.12
CA TYR A 512 -2.84 -12.27 11.97
C TYR A 512 -3.66 -13.29 12.74
N ARG A 513 -3.93 -12.98 14.02
CA ARG A 513 -4.82 -13.76 14.86
C ARG A 513 -6.24 -13.77 14.28
N ARG A 514 -6.85 -14.95 14.22
CA ARG A 514 -8.27 -15.15 13.89
C ARG A 514 -8.99 -15.78 15.08
N ALA A 515 -10.16 -15.25 15.40
CA ALA A 515 -11.04 -15.74 16.46
C ALA A 515 -11.78 -17.00 15.99
N PHE A 516 -12.00 -17.94 16.90
CA PHE A 516 -13.03 -18.96 16.70
C PHE A 516 -14.44 -18.34 16.84
N PRO A 517 -15.50 -18.96 16.31
CA PRO A 517 -16.86 -18.39 16.35
C PRO A 517 -17.35 -17.94 17.74
N GLY A 518 -16.99 -18.68 18.81
CA GLY A 518 -17.35 -18.33 20.19
C GLY A 518 -16.42 -17.31 20.87
N GLU A 519 -15.37 -16.87 20.18
CA GLU A 519 -14.38 -15.89 20.67
C GLU A 519 -14.46 -14.55 19.91
N ILE A 520 -15.41 -14.39 18.99
CA ILE A 520 -15.60 -13.13 18.26
C ILE A 520 -15.89 -12.02 19.27
N GLY A 521 -15.14 -10.92 19.18
CA GLY A 521 -15.25 -9.83 20.14
C GLY A 521 -16.57 -9.05 20.02
N ASP A 522 -17.01 -8.47 21.14
CA ASP A 522 -18.23 -7.67 21.24
C ASP A 522 -18.03 -6.24 20.69
N LEU A 523 -19.12 -5.54 20.36
CA LEU A 523 -19.11 -4.14 19.93
C LEU A 523 -20.01 -3.28 20.81
N GLN A 524 -19.44 -2.26 21.44
CA GLN A 524 -20.11 -1.40 22.41
C GLN A 524 -20.01 0.08 22.02
N PHE A 525 -21.11 0.81 22.22
CA PHE A 525 -21.22 2.25 22.02
C PHE A 525 -21.45 2.94 23.36
N PRO A 526 -20.42 3.54 23.99
CA PRO A 526 -20.56 4.17 25.29
C PRO A 526 -21.40 5.46 25.20
N SER A 527 -22.27 5.66 26.18
CA SER A 527 -23.04 6.89 26.33
C SER A 527 -22.28 7.95 27.15
N SER A 528 -22.71 9.21 27.03
CA SER A 528 -22.22 10.34 27.85
C SER A 528 -20.70 10.59 27.76
N VAL A 529 -20.08 10.27 26.62
CA VAL A 529 -18.64 10.41 26.38
C VAL A 529 -18.17 11.86 26.62
N PHE A 530 -18.86 12.84 26.03
CA PHE A 530 -18.51 14.26 26.16
C PHE A 530 -18.69 14.79 27.58
N ASP A 531 -19.83 14.50 28.23
CA ASP A 531 -20.07 14.96 29.61
C ASP A 531 -19.10 14.35 30.61
N SER A 532 -18.69 13.10 30.37
CA SER A 532 -17.73 12.38 31.20
C SER A 532 -16.30 12.91 31.02
N TYR A 533 -15.96 13.36 29.80
CA TYR A 533 -14.72 14.07 29.52
C TYR A 533 -14.72 15.45 30.20
N THR A 534 -15.72 16.29 29.90
CA THR A 534 -15.86 17.65 30.45
C THR A 534 -15.89 17.63 31.97
N GLY A 535 -16.68 16.74 32.58
CA GLY A 535 -16.75 16.63 34.03
C GLY A 535 -15.41 16.23 34.67
N SER A 536 -14.60 15.40 33.98
CA SER A 536 -13.26 15.06 34.47
C SER A 536 -12.26 16.19 34.29
N LEU A 537 -12.38 16.96 33.21
CA LEU A 537 -11.52 18.10 32.94
C LEU A 537 -11.69 19.18 33.99
N LEU A 538 -12.93 19.62 34.21
CA LEU A 538 -13.26 20.68 35.16
C LEU A 538 -13.01 20.30 36.63
N ARG A 539 -12.86 19.01 36.95
CA ARG A 539 -12.46 18.54 38.29
C ARG A 539 -10.96 18.57 38.53
N ARG A 540 -10.14 18.56 37.47
CA ARG A 540 -8.68 18.43 37.56
C ARG A 540 -7.94 19.73 37.24
N VAL A 541 -8.50 20.55 36.35
CA VAL A 541 -7.93 21.86 36.00
C VAL A 541 -8.56 22.93 36.88
N ASP A 542 -7.74 23.86 37.38
CA ASP A 542 -8.19 24.90 38.29
C ASP A 542 -9.04 25.97 37.58
N THR A 543 -10.35 25.91 37.84
CA THR A 543 -11.37 26.81 37.29
C THR A 543 -11.75 27.95 38.24
N THR A 544 -11.04 28.09 39.37
CA THR A 544 -11.31 29.13 40.37
C THR A 544 -11.18 30.52 39.76
N GLY A 545 -12.18 31.37 40.02
CA GLY A 545 -12.22 32.76 39.57
C GLY A 545 -12.75 32.98 38.15
N ILE A 546 -12.99 31.93 37.35
CA ILE A 546 -13.46 32.08 35.96
C ILE A 546 -14.83 32.77 35.91
N ALA A 547 -15.82 32.26 36.65
CA ALA A 547 -17.19 32.80 36.64
C ALA A 547 -17.25 34.23 37.19
N ASP A 548 -16.44 34.52 38.21
CA ASP A 548 -16.40 35.85 38.86
C ASP A 548 -15.71 36.90 37.98
N ALA A 549 -14.80 36.49 37.09
CA ALA A 549 -14.06 37.40 36.22
C ALA A 549 -14.92 38.00 35.09
N GLY A 550 -16.11 37.44 34.81
CA GLY A 550 -17.03 37.95 33.78
C GLY A 550 -16.40 38.02 32.38
N LEU A 551 -15.46 37.11 32.08
CA LEU A 551 -14.73 37.13 30.82
C LEU A 551 -15.64 36.83 29.63
N LYS A 552 -15.51 37.66 28.60
CA LYS A 552 -16.06 37.40 27.27
C LYS A 552 -14.98 36.79 26.38
N VAL A 553 -15.25 35.66 25.73
CA VAL A 553 -14.31 34.98 24.83
C VAL A 553 -14.96 34.63 23.50
N VAL A 554 -14.16 34.56 22.44
CA VAL A 554 -14.60 34.07 21.13
C VAL A 554 -13.94 32.73 20.84
N VAL A 555 -14.75 31.72 20.53
CA VAL A 555 -14.27 30.35 20.31
C VAL A 555 -14.66 29.89 18.91
N ASP A 556 -13.68 29.57 18.09
CA ASP A 556 -13.88 29.05 16.74
C ASP A 556 -13.58 27.54 16.71
N ALA A 557 -14.59 26.74 16.41
CA ALA A 557 -14.50 25.28 16.37
C ALA A 557 -14.06 24.75 15.00
N SER A 558 -13.79 25.62 14.02
CA SER A 558 -13.24 25.27 12.71
C SER A 558 -14.05 24.24 11.93
N ASN A 559 -15.36 24.18 12.15
CA ASN A 559 -16.25 23.16 11.60
C ASN A 559 -15.85 21.71 11.91
N GLY A 560 -15.08 21.51 12.98
CA GLY A 560 -14.48 20.23 13.34
C GLY A 560 -15.14 19.54 14.53
N SER A 561 -14.61 18.37 14.87
CA SER A 561 -15.10 17.53 15.97
C SER A 561 -14.98 18.22 17.33
N ALA A 562 -14.09 19.22 17.48
CA ALA A 562 -14.00 20.08 18.66
C ALA A 562 -15.35 20.72 19.03
N GLY A 563 -16.20 21.05 18.04
CA GLY A 563 -17.54 21.61 18.26
C GLY A 563 -18.47 20.71 19.09
N LEU A 564 -18.18 19.41 19.19
CA LEU A 564 -19.00 18.44 19.94
C LEU A 564 -18.81 18.54 21.46
N VAL A 565 -17.65 19.00 21.94
CA VAL A 565 -17.37 19.12 23.38
C VAL A 565 -17.63 20.51 23.94
N LEU A 566 -17.52 21.55 23.09
CA LEU A 566 -17.63 22.95 23.49
C LEU A 566 -18.95 23.31 24.19
N PRO A 567 -20.14 22.87 23.75
CA PRO A 567 -21.40 23.24 24.40
C PRO A 567 -21.47 22.81 25.87
N SER A 568 -21.07 21.58 26.18
CA SER A 568 -21.04 21.07 27.56
C SER A 568 -19.95 21.75 28.39
N LEU A 569 -18.80 22.06 27.78
CA LEU A 569 -17.69 22.73 28.44
C LEU A 569 -18.02 24.18 28.81
N LEU A 570 -18.42 25.00 27.83
CA LEU A 570 -18.70 26.42 28.01
C LEU A 570 -19.87 26.66 28.97
N GLY A 571 -20.92 25.83 28.88
CA GLY A 571 -22.08 25.92 29.78
C GLY A 571 -21.75 25.69 31.26
N ARG A 572 -20.66 24.98 31.57
CA ARG A 572 -20.21 24.71 32.95
C ARG A 572 -19.13 25.67 33.45
N LEU A 573 -18.37 26.31 32.55
CA LEU A 573 -17.33 27.29 32.91
C LEU A 573 -17.90 28.62 33.38
N GLY A 574 -19.14 28.95 33.00
CA GLY A 574 -19.79 30.20 33.41
C GLY A 574 -19.21 31.46 32.75
N VAL A 575 -18.75 31.33 31.50
CA VAL A 575 -18.14 32.42 30.71
C VAL A 575 -19.07 32.91 29.60
N ASP A 576 -18.96 34.18 29.21
CA ASP A 576 -19.69 34.74 28.07
C ASP A 576 -18.96 34.37 26.77
N ALA A 577 -19.39 33.29 26.11
CA ALA A 577 -18.70 32.74 24.95
C ALA A 577 -19.47 32.92 23.64
N LEU A 578 -18.83 33.56 22.67
CA LEU A 578 -19.31 33.60 21.28
C LEU A 578 -18.67 32.44 20.49
N THR A 579 -19.48 31.46 20.08
CA THR A 579 -18.98 30.31 19.31
C THR A 579 -19.16 30.52 17.81
N ILE A 580 -18.10 30.27 17.03
CA ILE A 580 -18.06 30.36 15.58
C ILE A 580 -17.81 28.96 15.00
N ASN A 581 -18.43 28.66 13.86
CA ASN A 581 -18.27 27.40 13.13
C ASN A 581 -18.46 26.12 13.97
N PRO A 582 -19.50 26.01 14.84
CA PRO A 582 -19.66 24.86 15.74
C PRO A 582 -20.12 23.56 15.04
N GLY A 583 -20.66 23.66 13.82
CA GLY A 583 -21.20 22.52 13.07
C GLY A 583 -20.13 21.78 12.28
N LEU A 584 -20.33 20.48 12.05
CA LEU A 584 -19.40 19.62 11.30
C LEU A 584 -19.52 19.85 9.79
N ASP A 585 -18.40 20.04 9.09
CA ASP A 585 -18.37 20.11 7.62
C ASP A 585 -17.62 18.91 7.01
N GLU A 586 -18.37 17.88 6.61
CA GLU A 586 -17.79 16.67 6.00
C GLU A 586 -17.05 16.93 4.68
N SER A 587 -17.31 18.05 4.00
CA SER A 587 -16.66 18.40 2.74
C SER A 587 -15.27 19.02 2.93
N ARG A 588 -14.98 19.50 4.16
CA ARG A 588 -13.73 20.14 4.54
C ARG A 588 -13.26 19.62 5.90
N PRO A 589 -12.91 18.31 5.98
CA PRO A 589 -12.54 17.68 7.25
C PRO A 589 -11.21 18.17 7.84
N THR A 590 -10.41 18.87 7.03
CA THR A 590 -9.12 19.45 7.41
C THR A 590 -8.98 20.84 6.78
N GLU A 591 -8.03 21.63 7.26
CA GLU A 591 -7.79 22.99 6.78
C GLU A 591 -6.38 23.17 6.22
N THR A 592 -6.28 23.83 5.06
CA THR A 592 -4.99 24.27 4.51
C THR A 592 -4.42 25.42 5.34
N ARG A 593 -3.11 25.67 5.24
CA ARG A 593 -2.45 26.80 5.93
C ARG A 593 -3.10 28.14 5.60
N GLU A 594 -3.50 28.33 4.34
CA GLU A 594 -4.17 29.56 3.88
C GLU A 594 -5.57 29.69 4.50
N SER A 595 -6.38 28.63 4.46
CA SER A 595 -7.71 28.62 5.06
C SER A 595 -7.65 28.88 6.57
N ARG A 596 -6.69 28.25 7.26
CA ARG A 596 -6.42 28.47 8.69
C ARG A 596 -6.08 29.94 8.97
N ARG A 597 -5.17 30.53 8.19
CA ARG A 597 -4.79 31.95 8.33
C ARG A 597 -5.99 32.87 8.12
N ALA A 598 -6.80 32.62 7.09
CA ALA A 598 -8.02 33.40 6.83
C ALA A 598 -9.05 33.25 7.97
N GLY A 599 -9.17 32.06 8.56
CA GLY A 599 -9.99 31.82 9.75
C GLY A 599 -9.51 32.63 10.96
N LEU A 600 -8.20 32.67 11.22
CA LEU A 600 -7.62 33.44 12.32
C LEU A 600 -7.78 34.96 12.15
N VAL A 601 -7.68 35.47 10.92
CA VAL A 601 -7.95 36.89 10.63
C VAL A 601 -9.40 37.23 10.97
N ARG A 602 -10.36 36.41 10.53
CA ARG A 602 -11.79 36.60 10.87
C ARG A 602 -12.06 36.49 12.37
N LEU A 603 -11.40 35.55 13.06
CA LEU A 603 -11.47 35.46 14.52
C LEU A 603 -10.98 36.76 15.17
N GLY A 604 -9.85 37.31 14.69
CA GLY A 604 -9.32 38.62 15.08
C GLY A 604 -10.33 39.75 15.00
N GLU A 605 -10.98 39.89 13.85
CA GLU A 605 -12.00 40.92 13.61
C GLU A 605 -13.18 40.79 14.58
N ILE A 606 -13.63 39.56 14.86
CA ILE A 606 -14.76 39.30 15.77
C ILE A 606 -14.36 39.56 17.22
N VAL A 607 -13.16 39.15 17.64
CA VAL A 607 -12.64 39.40 19.00
C VAL A 607 -12.60 40.90 19.29
N ALA A 608 -12.00 41.68 18.39
CA ALA A 608 -11.92 43.13 18.52
C ALA A 608 -13.31 43.79 18.54
N SER A 609 -14.21 43.35 17.64
CA SER A 609 -15.57 43.89 17.54
C SER A 609 -16.44 43.56 18.77
N ALA A 610 -16.33 42.34 19.28
CA ALA A 610 -17.06 41.87 20.46
C ALA A 610 -16.49 42.39 21.79
N ARG A 611 -15.29 43.00 21.75
CA ARG A 611 -14.49 43.38 22.92
C ARG A 611 -14.27 42.19 23.86
N ALA A 612 -13.95 41.05 23.26
CA ALA A 612 -13.62 39.85 24.00
C ALA A 612 -12.21 39.94 24.60
N ALA A 613 -11.98 39.24 25.70
CA ALA A 613 -10.70 39.16 26.38
C ALA A 613 -9.62 38.48 25.54
N PHE A 614 -10.01 37.51 24.71
CA PHE A 614 -9.19 36.86 23.68
C PHE A 614 -10.06 35.96 22.79
N GLY A 615 -9.48 35.50 21.69
CA GLY A 615 -10.04 34.48 20.82
C GLY A 615 -9.22 33.19 20.82
N VAL A 616 -9.91 32.07 20.68
CA VAL A 616 -9.29 30.75 20.49
C VAL A 616 -9.88 30.06 19.28
N ARG A 617 -9.03 29.55 18.40
CA ARG A 617 -9.42 28.65 17.30
C ARG A 617 -8.89 27.25 17.57
N PHE A 618 -9.77 26.26 17.53
CA PHE A 618 -9.39 24.84 17.61
C PHE A 618 -9.01 24.32 16.22
N ASP A 619 -8.10 23.36 16.16
CA ASP A 619 -7.95 22.56 14.93
C ASP A 619 -9.16 21.62 14.73
N PRO A 620 -9.37 21.09 13.51
CA PRO A 620 -10.57 20.29 13.20
C PRO A 620 -10.76 19.04 14.08
N VAL A 621 -9.72 18.52 14.72
CA VAL A 621 -9.78 17.35 15.62
C VAL A 621 -9.71 17.72 17.11
N GLY A 622 -9.57 19.01 17.45
CA GLY A 622 -9.56 19.53 18.82
C GLY A 622 -8.30 19.23 19.64
N GLU A 623 -7.23 18.78 19.00
CA GLU A 623 -5.93 18.51 19.64
C GLU A 623 -5.14 19.79 19.89
N ARG A 624 -5.35 20.83 19.07
CA ARG A 624 -4.53 22.05 19.03
C ARG A 624 -5.38 23.30 19.12
N ILE A 625 -4.80 24.37 19.67
CA ILE A 625 -5.42 25.70 19.71
C ILE A 625 -4.48 26.78 19.17
N SER A 626 -5.07 27.81 18.58
CA SER A 626 -4.42 29.03 18.13
C SER A 626 -5.05 30.24 18.81
N LEU A 627 -4.25 31.27 19.06
CA LEU A 627 -4.66 32.39 19.91
C LEU A 627 -4.74 33.71 19.15
N VAL A 628 -5.70 34.53 19.57
CA VAL A 628 -5.88 35.91 19.15
C VAL A 628 -6.00 36.76 20.40
N ASP A 629 -5.23 37.83 20.50
CA ASP A 629 -5.25 38.75 21.65
C ASP A 629 -6.53 39.60 21.70
N GLU A 630 -6.71 40.37 22.78
CA GLU A 630 -7.88 41.24 22.97
C GLU A 630 -7.99 42.37 21.93
N ARG A 631 -6.92 42.63 21.17
CA ARG A 631 -6.86 43.65 20.10
C ARG A 631 -7.18 43.05 18.73
N GLY A 632 -7.46 41.75 18.65
CA GLY A 632 -7.70 41.04 17.41
C GLY A 632 -6.42 40.66 16.64
N ARG A 633 -5.24 40.70 17.29
CA ARG A 633 -3.96 40.32 16.68
C ARG A 633 -3.72 38.84 16.88
N ILE A 634 -3.26 38.18 15.82
CA ILE A 634 -2.87 36.76 15.86
C ILE A 634 -1.59 36.64 16.67
N ILE A 635 -1.57 35.74 17.65
CA ILE A 635 -0.37 35.32 18.35
C ILE A 635 0.11 34.04 17.66
N GLU A 636 1.26 34.10 16.99
CA GLU A 636 1.83 32.94 16.27
C GLU A 636 2.09 31.77 17.25
N ASP A 637 2.01 30.52 16.78
CA ASP A 637 1.99 29.32 17.64
C ASP A 637 3.23 29.18 18.54
N ASP A 638 4.41 29.55 18.04
CA ASP A 638 5.67 29.56 18.79
C ASP A 638 5.67 30.61 19.90
N ARG A 639 5.02 31.74 19.64
CA ARG A 639 4.83 32.82 20.61
C ARG A 639 3.76 32.48 21.63
N ALA A 640 2.66 31.88 21.20
CA ALA A 640 1.57 31.42 22.06
C ALA A 640 2.08 30.41 23.10
N LEU A 641 3.05 29.55 22.71
CA LEU A 641 3.74 28.67 23.63
C LEU A 641 4.44 29.41 24.77
N LEU A 642 5.16 30.49 24.47
CA LEU A 642 5.83 31.30 25.50
C LEU A 642 4.83 32.05 26.38
N VAL A 643 3.70 32.51 25.83
CA VAL A 643 2.62 33.16 26.60
C VAL A 643 2.00 32.19 27.60
N LEU A 644 1.66 30.96 27.19
CA LEU A 644 1.15 29.95 28.12
C LEU A 644 2.21 29.52 29.13
N LEU A 645 3.47 29.35 28.70
CA LEU A 645 4.58 29.07 29.60
C LEU A 645 4.71 30.14 30.69
N ASP A 646 4.71 31.43 30.35
CA ASP A 646 4.80 32.53 31.32
C ASP A 646 3.66 32.47 32.34
N LEU A 647 2.42 32.30 31.86
CA LEU A 647 1.24 32.19 32.71
C LEU A 647 1.30 31.00 33.68
N VAL A 648 1.66 29.81 33.18
CA VAL A 648 1.73 28.60 34.00
C VAL A 648 2.90 28.68 34.98
N ALA A 649 4.06 29.17 34.54
CA ALA A 649 5.24 29.30 35.39
C ALA A 649 5.01 30.32 36.51
N ALA A 650 4.35 31.46 36.22
CA ALA A 650 3.98 32.47 37.21
C ALA A 650 3.05 31.93 38.31
N GLU A 651 2.11 31.05 37.92
CA GLU A 651 1.16 30.41 38.83
C GLU A 651 1.84 29.32 39.69
N LYS A 652 2.59 28.41 39.07
CA LYS A 652 3.13 27.23 39.74
C LYS A 652 4.43 27.50 40.51
N ARG A 653 5.24 28.47 40.07
CA ARG A 653 6.50 28.96 40.70
C ARG A 653 7.63 27.95 40.90
N SER A 654 7.41 26.69 40.56
CA SER A 654 8.36 25.59 40.65
C SER A 654 7.91 24.43 39.76
N GLY A 655 8.83 23.54 39.41
CA GLY A 655 8.56 22.40 38.52
C GLY A 655 9.23 22.57 37.16
N LYS A 656 8.97 21.60 36.27
CA LYS A 656 9.58 21.48 34.96
C LYS A 656 8.58 21.70 33.84
N VAL A 657 9.05 22.24 32.72
CA VAL A 657 8.27 22.42 31.50
C VAL A 657 8.91 21.63 30.37
N ALA A 658 8.15 20.73 29.75
CA ALA A 658 8.63 19.88 28.66
C ALA A 658 8.50 20.61 27.30
N LEU A 659 9.61 20.87 26.62
CA LEU A 659 9.64 21.58 25.33
C LEU A 659 10.61 20.90 24.34
N PRO A 660 10.27 20.80 23.04
CA PRO A 660 11.19 20.26 22.03
C PRO A 660 12.45 21.10 21.89
N VAL A 661 13.58 20.46 21.56
CA VAL A 661 14.88 21.13 21.29
C VAL A 661 14.84 22.19 20.18
N THR A 662 13.79 22.18 19.34
CA THR A 662 13.56 23.19 18.28
C THR A 662 12.96 24.50 18.80
N THR A 663 12.54 24.54 20.07
CA THR A 663 11.99 25.75 20.71
C THR A 663 13.09 26.75 21.06
N THR A 664 12.81 28.04 20.93
CA THR A 664 13.75 29.11 21.31
C THR A 664 14.20 29.00 22.76
N ARG A 665 15.46 29.34 23.02
CA ARG A 665 16.02 29.40 24.38
C ARG A 665 15.52 30.58 25.20
N VAL A 666 14.77 31.52 24.61
CA VAL A 666 13.96 32.49 25.37
C VAL A 666 13.03 31.78 26.37
N ALA A 667 12.59 30.55 26.06
CA ALA A 667 11.80 29.74 26.98
C ALA A 667 12.52 29.48 28.33
N GLU A 668 13.84 29.29 28.33
CA GLU A 668 14.62 29.12 29.57
C GLU A 668 14.60 30.38 30.43
N GLN A 669 14.67 31.56 29.79
CA GLN A 669 14.61 32.84 30.49
C GLN A 669 13.24 33.07 31.12
N VAL A 670 12.17 32.78 30.37
CA VAL A 670 10.78 32.88 30.87
C VAL A 670 10.55 31.90 32.03
N ALA A 671 10.98 30.65 31.90
CA ALA A 671 10.84 29.64 32.93
C ALA A 671 11.62 30.02 34.21
N ALA A 672 12.91 30.40 34.05
CA ALA A 672 13.79 30.73 35.15
C ALA A 672 13.35 31.99 35.91
N TYR A 673 12.77 32.98 35.21
CA TYR A 673 12.23 34.19 35.83
C TYR A 673 11.20 33.89 36.92
N HIS A 674 10.41 32.82 36.75
CA HIS A 674 9.39 32.37 37.72
C HIS A 674 9.84 31.19 38.59
N GLY A 675 11.12 30.79 38.56
CA GLY A 675 11.64 29.68 39.38
C GLY A 675 11.33 28.27 38.85
N THR A 676 10.94 28.16 37.57
CA THR A 676 10.70 26.89 36.88
C THR A 676 11.86 26.55 35.93
N GLN A 677 11.92 25.32 35.45
CA GLN A 677 13.02 24.84 34.58
C GLN A 677 12.46 24.25 33.30
N VAL A 678 13.18 24.42 32.19
CA VAL A 678 12.86 23.74 30.93
C VAL A 678 13.53 22.37 30.93
N GLU A 679 12.76 21.35 30.59
CA GLU A 679 13.25 20.03 30.22
C GLU A 679 13.10 19.85 28.71
N TRP A 680 14.24 19.68 28.04
CA TRP A 680 14.30 19.55 26.59
C TRP A 680 13.94 18.13 26.16
N THR A 681 13.03 18.01 25.21
CA THR A 681 12.59 16.73 24.63
C THR A 681 12.99 16.63 23.17
N THR A 682 12.91 15.43 22.61
CA THR A 682 12.94 15.26 21.16
C THR A 682 11.74 15.93 20.49
N THR A 683 11.77 16.03 19.16
CA THR A 683 10.65 16.51 18.34
C THR A 683 9.51 15.48 18.22
N SER A 684 9.70 14.26 18.75
CA SER A 684 8.70 13.21 18.78
C SER A 684 7.58 13.51 19.79
N PRO A 685 6.29 13.41 19.38
CA PRO A 685 5.15 13.53 20.30
C PRO A 685 5.17 12.55 21.48
N ASP A 686 5.68 11.33 21.28
CA ASP A 686 5.77 10.28 22.31
C ASP A 686 6.70 10.71 23.46
N ASP A 687 7.83 11.33 23.15
CA ASP A 687 8.81 11.76 24.15
C ASP A 687 8.30 12.96 24.96
N LEU A 688 7.64 13.91 24.31
CA LEU A 688 6.98 15.03 24.99
C LEU A 688 5.88 14.53 25.94
N THR A 689 5.08 13.55 25.49
CA THR A 689 4.05 12.89 26.29
C THR A 689 4.65 12.12 27.46
N ARG A 690 5.80 11.46 27.26
CA ARG A 690 6.53 10.74 28.31
C ARG A 690 6.99 11.67 29.43
N VAL A 691 7.62 12.80 29.10
CA VAL A 691 8.07 13.81 30.10
C VAL A 691 6.87 14.49 30.77
N GLY A 692 5.78 14.70 30.03
CA GLY A 692 4.49 15.17 30.55
C GLY A 692 3.87 14.30 31.64
N ARG A 693 4.36 13.06 31.85
CA ARG A 693 3.91 12.14 32.92
C ARG A 693 4.69 12.29 34.21
N GLU A 694 5.84 12.95 34.20
CA GLU A 694 6.63 13.12 35.42
C GLU A 694 5.87 14.01 36.40
N GLU A 695 5.82 13.63 37.68
CA GLU A 695 5.10 14.40 38.71
C GLU A 695 5.61 15.84 38.85
N THR A 696 6.87 16.09 38.46
CA THR A 696 7.47 17.41 38.48
C THR A 696 7.10 18.29 37.27
N THR A 697 6.48 17.72 36.23
CA THR A 697 6.15 18.45 35.00
C THR A 697 4.83 19.19 35.16
N ILE A 698 4.87 20.51 34.96
CA ILE A 698 3.74 21.42 35.18
C ILE A 698 3.08 21.88 33.88
N PHE A 699 3.79 21.77 32.76
CA PHE A 699 3.35 22.21 31.43
C PHE A 699 4.17 21.52 30.33
N GLY A 700 3.61 21.39 29.14
CA GLY A 700 4.37 21.04 27.95
C GLY A 700 3.72 21.58 26.69
N GLY A 701 4.50 21.71 25.62
CA GLY A 701 3.96 22.15 24.33
C GLY A 701 4.97 22.03 23.20
N ASP A 702 4.47 21.96 21.97
CA ASP A 702 5.28 21.64 20.78
C ASP A 702 5.59 22.84 19.86
N GLY A 703 5.13 24.03 20.24
CA GLY A 703 5.30 25.26 19.45
C GLY A 703 4.49 25.28 18.15
N ARG A 704 3.51 24.38 18.00
CA ARG A 704 2.60 24.26 16.85
C ARG A 704 1.14 24.24 17.32
N GLY A 705 0.85 24.93 18.41
CA GLY A 705 -0.47 25.01 19.05
C GLY A 705 -0.88 23.75 19.83
N GLY A 706 0.01 22.77 19.98
CA GLY A 706 -0.21 21.59 20.84
C GLY A 706 0.28 21.86 22.25
N PHE A 707 -0.60 21.66 23.23
CA PHE A 707 -0.32 21.91 24.65
C PHE A 707 -0.69 20.69 25.50
N ILE A 708 0.16 20.39 26.47
CA ILE A 708 -0.04 19.34 27.47
C ILE A 708 -0.35 20.02 28.81
N VAL A 709 -1.42 19.58 29.45
CA VAL A 709 -1.87 20.04 30.77
C VAL A 709 -1.75 18.86 31.74
N PRO A 710 -0.57 18.64 32.38
CA PRO A 710 -0.25 17.42 33.13
C PRO A 710 -1.23 17.11 34.27
N GLU A 711 -1.81 18.13 34.89
CA GLU A 711 -2.84 17.99 35.93
C GLU A 711 -4.11 17.25 35.43
N PHE A 712 -4.36 17.26 34.13
CA PHE A 712 -5.46 16.53 33.51
C PHE A 712 -5.02 15.27 32.76
N SER A 713 -4.08 15.42 31.82
CA SER A 713 -3.54 14.34 30.97
C SER A 713 -2.13 14.66 30.46
N SER A 714 -1.36 13.62 30.13
CA SER A 714 0.00 13.77 29.58
C SER A 714 0.06 13.94 28.06
N VAL A 715 -1.09 13.94 27.37
CA VAL A 715 -1.20 14.08 25.91
C VAL A 715 -1.63 15.49 25.53
N PHE A 716 -1.49 15.84 24.24
CA PHE A 716 -2.01 17.10 23.72
C PHE A 716 -3.53 17.20 23.86
N ASP A 717 -3.98 18.33 24.40
CA ASP A 717 -5.39 18.59 24.60
C ASP A 717 -5.72 20.08 24.51
N GLY A 718 -6.24 20.50 23.35
CA GLY A 718 -6.65 21.87 23.12
C GLY A 718 -7.78 22.34 24.05
N SER A 719 -8.67 21.45 24.47
CA SER A 719 -9.77 21.81 25.38
C SER A 719 -9.24 22.02 26.81
N ALA A 720 -8.32 21.18 27.26
CA ALA A 720 -7.64 21.36 28.54
C ALA A 720 -6.81 22.64 28.55
N ALA A 721 -6.05 22.90 27.48
CA ALA A 721 -5.27 24.12 27.32
C ALA A 721 -6.15 25.37 27.32
N PHE A 722 -7.31 25.33 26.66
CA PHE A 722 -8.29 26.41 26.70
C PHE A 722 -8.83 26.67 28.12
N VAL A 723 -9.19 25.62 28.87
CA VAL A 723 -9.65 25.76 30.26
C VAL A 723 -8.56 26.32 31.17
N GLN A 724 -7.32 25.86 31.00
CA GLN A 724 -6.19 26.36 31.77
C GLN A 724 -5.91 27.83 31.44
N LEU A 725 -5.89 28.19 30.16
CA LEU A 725 -5.68 29.56 29.69
C LEU A 725 -6.72 30.52 30.26
N ILE A 726 -8.01 30.19 30.16
CA ILE A 726 -9.07 31.08 30.64
C ILE A 726 -9.02 31.23 32.18
N GLY A 727 -8.68 30.17 32.91
CA GLY A 727 -8.46 30.23 34.36
C GLY A 727 -7.30 31.13 34.74
N LEU A 728 -6.16 31.01 34.05
CA LEU A 728 -4.97 31.84 34.29
C LEU A 728 -5.21 33.31 33.93
N VAL A 729 -5.88 33.60 32.81
CA VAL A 729 -6.26 34.98 32.44
C VAL A 729 -7.24 35.57 33.46
N ALA A 730 -8.23 34.79 33.91
CA ALA A 730 -9.19 35.22 34.93
C ALA A 730 -8.51 35.60 36.26
N ARG A 731 -7.48 34.85 36.70
CA ARG A 731 -6.78 35.12 37.96
C ARG A 731 -5.73 36.20 37.85
N THR A 732 -4.99 36.27 36.75
CA THR A 732 -3.94 37.27 36.54
C THR A 732 -4.49 38.67 36.24
N GLN A 733 -5.70 38.77 35.68
CA GLN A 733 -6.32 40.03 35.24
C GLN A 733 -5.44 40.81 34.26
N LEU A 734 -4.53 40.12 33.58
CA LEU A 734 -3.70 40.66 32.51
C LEU A 734 -4.28 40.24 31.16
N THR A 735 -4.19 41.16 30.19
CA THR A 735 -4.53 40.85 28.79
C THR A 735 -3.42 40.05 28.12
N LEU A 736 -3.76 39.26 27.10
CA LEU A 736 -2.75 38.47 26.38
C LEU A 736 -1.68 39.36 25.74
N SER A 737 -2.03 40.53 25.22
CA SER A 737 -1.04 41.46 24.66
C SER A 737 -0.07 42.01 25.71
N GLN A 738 -0.51 42.18 26.97
CA GLN A 738 0.35 42.62 28.06
C GLN A 738 1.33 41.54 28.51
N ILE A 739 0.91 40.27 28.47
CA ILE A 739 1.75 39.12 28.78
C ILE A 739 2.78 38.95 27.67
N ASP A 740 2.32 38.91 26.42
CA ASP A 740 3.18 38.78 25.23
C ASP A 740 4.25 39.87 25.16
N ALA A 741 3.91 41.11 25.51
CA ALA A 741 4.85 42.23 25.50
C ALA A 741 6.00 42.11 26.52
N ARG A 742 5.90 41.24 27.53
CA ARG A 742 6.96 41.01 28.53
C ARG A 742 8.00 40.01 28.07
N ILE A 743 7.67 39.19 27.08
CA ILE A 743 8.51 38.09 26.63
C ILE A 743 9.54 38.65 25.63
N PRO A 744 10.85 38.39 25.78
CA PRO A 744 11.85 38.82 24.80
C PRO A 744 11.55 38.29 23.39
N ARG A 745 11.90 39.05 22.36
CA ARG A 745 11.76 38.58 20.98
C ARG A 745 12.91 37.61 20.66
N ALA A 746 12.56 36.42 20.17
CA ALA A 746 13.53 35.46 19.67
C ALA A 746 13.81 35.70 18.18
N HIS A 747 15.06 35.54 17.75
CA HIS A 747 15.48 35.60 16.36
C HIS A 747 15.93 34.22 15.90
N VAL A 748 14.96 33.39 15.51
CA VAL A 748 15.19 32.01 15.05
C VAL A 748 14.95 31.92 13.56
N LEU A 749 15.95 31.46 12.81
CA LEU A 749 15.85 31.18 11.38
C LEU A 749 15.88 29.67 11.12
N LYS A 750 15.29 29.26 10.00
CA LYS A 750 15.19 27.85 9.58
C LYS A 750 15.64 27.68 8.14
N ARG A 751 16.33 26.59 7.83
CA ARG A 751 16.76 26.22 6.47
C ARG A 751 16.71 24.71 6.29
N ASP A 752 16.19 24.27 5.15
CA ASP A 752 16.20 22.87 4.75
C ASP A 752 17.35 22.64 3.76
N VAL A 753 18.16 21.61 4.02
CA VAL A 753 19.28 21.22 3.16
C VAL A 753 19.01 19.81 2.62
N PRO A 754 18.93 19.62 1.28
CA PRO A 754 18.76 18.30 0.68
C PRO A 754 19.91 17.36 1.07
N THR A 755 19.58 16.22 1.69
CA THR A 755 20.56 15.27 2.23
C THR A 755 20.14 13.84 1.91
N PRO A 756 20.89 13.12 1.03
CA PRO A 756 20.62 11.72 0.73
C PRO A 756 20.61 10.83 1.98
N TRP A 757 19.77 9.79 2.00
CA TRP A 757 19.64 8.86 3.13
C TRP A 757 20.97 8.27 3.60
N ALA A 758 21.82 7.84 2.65
CA ALA A 758 23.13 7.26 2.95
C ALA A 758 24.09 8.28 3.62
N ALA A 759 23.87 9.58 3.39
CA ALA A 759 24.72 10.65 3.90
C ALA A 759 24.29 11.14 5.30
N LYS A 760 23.06 10.88 5.75
CA LYS A 760 22.55 11.39 7.05
C LYS A 760 23.44 11.00 8.23
N GLY A 761 23.93 9.76 8.27
CA GLY A 761 24.85 9.32 9.33
C GLY A 761 26.21 10.03 9.27
N LEU A 762 26.71 10.30 8.07
CA LEU A 762 27.97 11.04 7.86
C LEU A 762 27.82 12.52 8.25
N VAL A 763 26.70 13.16 7.88
CA VAL A 763 26.35 14.53 8.29
C VAL A 763 26.41 14.65 9.81
N MET A 764 25.73 13.76 10.54
CA MET A 764 25.72 13.79 12.00
C MET A 764 27.12 13.67 12.60
N ARG A 765 27.94 12.73 12.10
CA ARG A 765 29.33 12.58 12.57
C ARG A 765 30.14 13.85 12.33
N ARG A 766 30.06 14.43 11.12
CA ARG A 766 30.81 15.64 10.76
C ARG A 766 30.39 16.87 11.55
N VAL A 767 29.10 17.04 11.83
CA VAL A 767 28.59 18.14 12.65
C VAL A 767 29.14 18.04 14.07
N VAL A 768 29.17 16.83 14.65
CA VAL A 768 29.78 16.59 15.97
C VAL A 768 31.30 16.85 15.95
N GLU A 769 32.01 16.38 14.92
CA GLU A 769 33.45 16.64 14.75
C GLU A 769 33.75 18.14 14.59
N ALA A 770 32.93 18.86 13.82
CA ALA A 770 33.06 20.30 13.58
C ALA A 770 32.68 21.16 14.80
N ALA A 771 31.87 20.63 15.72
CA ALA A 771 31.54 21.32 16.96
C ALA A 771 32.76 21.49 17.88
N GLY A 772 33.75 20.58 17.81
CA GLY A 772 34.97 20.68 18.62
C GLY A 772 34.68 20.74 20.12
N ASP A 773 35.19 21.77 20.80
CA ASP A 773 35.01 21.98 22.24
C ASP A 773 33.69 22.71 22.61
N ARG A 774 32.84 23.04 21.63
CA ARG A 774 31.54 23.70 21.89
C ARG A 774 30.60 22.77 22.64
N GLN A 775 29.68 23.34 23.40
CA GLN A 775 28.65 22.55 24.09
C GLN A 775 27.68 21.99 23.05
N VAL A 776 27.50 20.66 23.06
CA VAL A 776 26.56 19.96 22.18
C VAL A 776 25.46 19.29 22.99
N ASP A 777 24.24 19.38 22.47
CA ASP A 777 23.07 18.64 22.94
C ASP A 777 22.59 17.71 21.81
N THR A 778 22.63 16.41 22.09
CA THR A 778 22.28 15.36 21.14
C THR A 778 20.96 14.66 21.50
N THR A 779 20.07 15.36 22.21
CA THR A 779 18.73 14.86 22.55
C THR A 779 17.97 14.46 21.28
N ASP A 780 17.98 15.32 20.25
CA ASP A 780 17.42 15.04 18.93
C ASP A 780 18.18 15.85 17.88
N GLY A 781 18.88 15.16 16.98
CA GLY A 781 19.87 15.81 16.13
C GLY A 781 21.12 16.24 16.91
N VAL A 782 21.80 17.30 16.44
CA VAL A 782 22.95 17.91 17.13
C VAL A 782 22.70 19.40 17.25
N ARG A 783 22.42 19.85 18.47
CA ARG A 783 22.30 21.27 18.82
C ARG A 783 23.62 21.77 19.40
N VAL A 784 24.29 22.64 18.66
CA VAL A 784 25.57 23.26 19.05
C VAL A 784 25.29 24.61 19.68
N VAL A 785 25.81 24.83 20.88
CA VAL A 785 25.64 26.04 21.68
C VAL A 785 26.97 26.78 21.80
N GLU A 786 26.98 28.04 21.40
CA GLU A 786 28.11 28.94 21.53
C GLU A 786 28.21 29.51 22.96
N ALA A 787 29.41 29.95 23.35
CA ALA A 787 29.67 30.48 24.70
C ALA A 787 28.86 31.75 25.04
N ASP A 788 28.41 32.48 24.02
CA ASP A 788 27.55 33.67 24.15
C ASP A 788 26.05 33.36 24.12
N GLY A 789 25.67 32.08 24.10
CA GLY A 789 24.29 31.61 24.17
C GLY A 789 23.60 31.45 22.81
N ARG A 790 24.24 31.85 21.70
CA ARG A 790 23.74 31.53 20.35
C ARG A 790 23.75 30.02 20.12
N TRP A 791 22.88 29.51 19.25
CA TRP A 791 22.86 28.08 18.97
C TRP A 791 22.39 27.76 17.55
N ALA A 792 22.81 26.59 17.06
CA ALA A 792 22.31 25.99 15.83
C ALA A 792 21.94 24.52 16.07
N LEU A 793 20.84 24.06 15.49
CA LEU A 793 20.41 22.66 15.53
C LEU A 793 20.44 22.09 14.12
N VAL A 794 21.16 20.97 13.96
CA VAL A 794 21.15 20.15 12.76
C VAL A 794 20.37 18.88 13.03
N LEU A 795 19.25 18.70 12.34
CA LEU A 795 18.34 17.57 12.54
C LEU A 795 17.99 16.90 11.20
N PRO A 796 18.54 15.70 10.91
CA PRO A 796 18.13 14.92 9.76
C PRO A 796 16.67 14.51 9.87
N ASP A 797 15.90 14.66 8.78
CA ASP A 797 14.50 14.25 8.79
C ASP A 797 14.39 12.71 8.83
N PRO A 798 13.46 12.10 9.60
CA PRO A 798 13.32 10.66 9.69
C PRO A 798 12.60 10.00 8.49
N ALA A 799 11.98 10.77 7.59
CA ALA A 799 11.11 10.30 6.51
C ALA A 799 11.45 10.89 5.12
N GLU A 800 12.15 12.02 5.05
CA GLU A 800 12.49 12.71 3.80
C GLU A 800 14.01 12.84 3.62
N ALA A 801 14.49 12.94 2.38
CA ALA A 801 15.92 13.10 2.07
C ALA A 801 16.40 14.55 2.29
N VAL A 802 16.18 15.07 3.50
CA VAL A 802 16.48 16.45 3.90
C VAL A 802 17.06 16.47 5.32
N THR A 803 17.84 17.50 5.62
CA THR A 803 18.29 17.85 6.96
C THR A 803 17.83 19.26 7.27
N HIS A 804 17.10 19.40 8.36
CA HIS A 804 16.58 20.67 8.82
C HIS A 804 17.61 21.36 9.72
N LEU A 805 17.82 22.65 9.49
CA LEU A 805 18.65 23.52 10.30
C LEU A 805 17.80 24.60 10.97
N TRP A 806 18.06 24.83 12.26
CA TRP A 806 17.62 26.00 13.00
C TRP A 806 18.84 26.75 13.49
N ALA A 807 18.76 28.07 13.55
CA ALA A 807 19.73 28.86 14.29
C ALA A 807 19.05 30.01 15.02
N GLU A 808 19.51 30.30 16.23
CA GLU A 808 19.07 31.42 17.05
C GLU A 808 20.23 32.33 17.40
N GLY A 809 20.01 33.64 17.27
CA GLY A 809 20.94 34.67 17.64
C GLY A 809 20.28 35.89 18.31
N PRO A 810 21.06 36.89 18.75
CA PRO A 810 20.53 38.17 19.23
C PRO A 810 19.80 38.98 18.15
N ASP A 811 20.06 38.72 16.87
CA ASP A 811 19.44 39.36 15.71
C ASP A 811 19.40 38.39 14.51
N ASP A 812 18.68 38.77 13.45
CA ASP A 812 18.54 37.92 12.25
C ASP A 812 19.88 37.69 11.53
N ALA A 813 20.81 38.66 11.59
CA ALA A 813 22.11 38.56 10.93
C ALA A 813 23.02 37.51 11.58
N SER A 814 23.06 37.48 12.92
CA SER A 814 23.80 36.49 13.69
C SER A 814 23.20 35.09 13.57
N ALA A 815 21.88 34.96 13.56
CA ALA A 815 21.20 33.69 13.26
C ALA A 815 21.52 33.20 11.83
N GLN A 816 21.54 34.11 10.85
CA GLN A 816 21.86 33.78 9.46
C GLN A 816 23.31 33.30 9.30
N ALA A 817 24.27 33.93 9.99
CA ALA A 817 25.67 33.51 9.98
C ALA A 817 25.85 32.07 10.51
N LEU A 818 25.12 31.70 11.57
CA LEU A 818 25.12 30.32 12.08
C LEU A 818 24.48 29.33 11.10
N LEU A 819 23.37 29.69 10.45
CA LEU A 819 22.77 28.85 9.40
C LEU A 819 23.73 28.60 8.23
N ASP A 820 24.52 29.61 7.85
CA ASP A 820 25.49 29.48 6.76
C ASP A 820 26.69 28.62 7.16
N GLU A 821 27.23 28.79 8.37
CA GLU A 821 28.31 27.93 8.91
C GLU A 821 27.90 26.47 8.96
N TRP A 822 26.75 26.16 9.58
CA TRP A 822 26.30 24.79 9.75
C TRP A 822 25.69 24.19 8.48
N GLY A 823 25.13 25.03 7.59
CA GLY A 823 24.73 24.61 6.25
C GLY A 823 25.91 24.10 5.43
N ALA A 824 27.04 24.80 5.45
CA ALA A 824 28.26 24.37 4.77
C ALA A 824 28.82 23.04 5.34
N ALA A 825 28.71 22.82 6.65
CA ALA A 825 29.10 21.57 7.29
C ALA A 825 28.23 20.37 6.83
N VAL A 826 26.93 20.60 6.62
CA VAL A 826 25.99 19.60 6.08
C VAL A 826 26.26 19.33 4.60
N ASP A 827 26.39 20.39 3.78
CA ASP A 827 26.64 20.28 2.33
C ASP A 827 27.94 19.53 2.02
N GLY A 828 29.01 19.84 2.75
CA GLY A 828 30.30 19.19 2.58
C GLY A 828 30.25 17.68 2.85
N ALA A 829 29.31 17.21 3.70
CA ALA A 829 29.11 15.80 4.00
C ALA A 829 28.25 15.06 2.97
N GLY A 830 27.39 15.77 2.23
CA GLY A 830 26.47 15.18 1.24
C GLY A 830 27.08 14.86 -0.13
N GLN A 831 28.28 15.37 -0.44
CA GLN A 831 28.93 15.25 -1.76
C GLN A 831 29.94 14.09 -1.89
N HIS A 832 30.02 13.17 -0.92
CA HIS A 832 30.98 12.06 -0.90
C HIS A 832 30.35 10.68 -1.00
#